data_AF-A0A2N9B2F2-F1
#
_entry.id   AF-A0A2N9B2F2-F1
#
_cell.length_a   1.000
_cell.length_b   1.000
_cell.length_c   1.000
_cell.angle_alpha   90.00
_cell.angle_beta   90.00
_cell.angle_gamma   90.00
#
_symmetry.space_group_name_H-M   'P 1'
#
loop_
_entity.id
_entity.type
_entity.pdbx_description
1 polymer ?
#
loop_
_entity_poly.entity_id
_entity_poly.type
_entity_poly.pdbx_seq_one_letter_code
_entity_poly.pdbx_strand_id
1 'polypeptide(L)'
;MPDTHAADRPGRFALFCSTAENLGVSTTVRNVADLLAAGNRSVLIVDGRAPGTPAPDAAGGVPAGTPTPVPEPEPGRIALVARPDAASLLALASDTAALRYDHVLVEAPLPDAPGAPPEGRLGSSADSLVLCFAMTAWSIDGAAALAEQMSGARSGRPVRLMALGLKSNVESHDRLRGARERVRRKFGPLTRTSHTSELAFLEIPYHPLYLDTRQLAVESEPEGSVTGLRPYYERLADWLRNRRPVPLSRVTIVHSQRHAPWAAWLEDQFRRGGIRTELRAQDAYSGDRPAPGTALLFLSPADMDHTALAQLAALSHPDVRIVLADEPFPDPGAAHHERIDLRGTDEDEAVRRLWSGLGLGTPPPADGTPGPRFPRLPAVTNVAPRYSGFVGRDDVLGALLEELHAAGRDRTPLVVHAASGWGKSETVRELCHRFGSAYDVVWWVRSWEIPRARRGLKRLAGRLDLVTTGDGASPELFDHLSRTDTRSWLLVYDGAESPDGLRELLPTPHARGHVLITSRTAPATAGMAAFALPPMSPAECRAVLGEQLPEIDEDQAERVGQVVGFVPLAVRIAALCLAERAAAHRRDDSMGDRAAARAAVGYLLAEYRTAQQALLEREGTAPPVAVMVRVARQTVLHTPGAAAWRAESRTSDALGWLLNAASLLTGRGMGLELLRSRRILAELAGDGTTARNPGAARPPADPRLPDEHMVSVALWALSRVGLLDVDFDRPDQPLGQHHAVRDAVRAGMEPAERAHIEQVLRGTLAEFTPDEDRGLSADWAREVYSLRLWEDHRPRVRRSLLRHLNALSQRGETADLARLLDISDRARAAWCPEGDDPSPEYLRLLNLTARAHRLDGAYEQARQLAEQALRGHRRLLGPLHPRTLLSADSYGAVLRSLGRFSDALFQARPVLEGLTLLLGPQHSATVQAEHNLAFTEALSGRAPDALARLLARFRYRQAVGGEDDPAVWRSADLLAWVYRTLGRDAESQDLLRQWLHRHGGVATGTRLSIERGLAVSERRITYNSARSHETVYGYEKALERDRRLLAESTSRFGADQLETVRCRFSLAADLHALGKHDEAEHEARQCSRALENTLGGWHPYAGLAGVRHGVYLRATGAVEEAEATGRAALNLLEDRLGDSHAWVSAAENSLAATLAAAGRTEEAVVLAERALRRLRDLDMGHRPDGRRVGAHHTWLTSRSTGSAPPARDFDIDLELPGI
;
A
#
# COMPACT_ATOMS: atom_id res chain seq x y z
N MET A 1 -33.44 -63.44 -31.63
CA MET A 1 -33.63 -61.98 -31.83
C MET A 1 -34.55 -61.48 -30.73
N PRO A 2 -34.04 -60.86 -29.66
CA PRO A 2 -34.83 -60.02 -28.77
C PRO A 2 -34.62 -58.53 -29.11
N ASP A 3 -35.73 -57.79 -29.13
CA ASP A 3 -35.90 -56.42 -29.64
C ASP A 3 -34.87 -55.38 -29.16
N THR A 4 -34.25 -54.72 -30.14
CA THR A 4 -33.36 -53.55 -29.98
C THR A 4 -34.10 -52.21 -29.75
N HIS A 5 -35.41 -52.24 -29.45
CA HIS A 5 -36.21 -51.03 -29.19
C HIS A 5 -36.48 -50.71 -27.70
N ALA A 6 -35.86 -51.41 -26.75
CA ALA A 6 -36.07 -51.16 -25.32
C ALA A 6 -35.30 -49.95 -24.73
N ALA A 7 -34.51 -49.23 -25.53
CA ALA A 7 -33.55 -48.25 -25.03
C ALA A 7 -34.12 -46.88 -24.63
N ASP A 8 -35.37 -46.53 -24.94
CA ASP A 8 -35.87 -45.14 -24.84
C ASP A 8 -37.12 -44.91 -23.97
N ARG A 9 -37.54 -45.86 -23.13
CA ARG A 9 -38.65 -45.63 -22.18
C ARG A 9 -38.15 -45.01 -20.86
N PRO A 10 -38.75 -43.91 -20.35
CA PRO A 10 -38.39 -43.34 -19.05
C PRO A 10 -38.48 -44.41 -17.95
N GLY A 11 -37.68 -44.24 -16.89
CA GLY A 11 -37.73 -45.12 -15.73
C GLY A 11 -39.15 -45.15 -15.18
N ARG A 12 -39.79 -46.32 -15.20
CA ARG A 12 -41.23 -46.45 -14.95
C ARG A 12 -41.55 -46.40 -13.47
N PHE A 13 -40.58 -46.74 -12.61
CA PHE A 13 -40.76 -46.83 -11.17
C PHE A 13 -40.13 -45.63 -10.47
N ALA A 14 -40.97 -44.72 -9.97
CA ALA A 14 -40.57 -43.60 -9.13
C ALA A 14 -40.97 -43.87 -7.68
N LEU A 15 -39.98 -43.96 -6.80
CA LEU A 15 -40.18 -44.22 -5.39
C LEU A 15 -40.06 -42.92 -4.59
N PHE A 16 -41.13 -42.55 -3.90
CA PHE A 16 -41.18 -41.40 -3.00
C PHE A 16 -40.90 -41.88 -1.58
N CYS A 17 -39.72 -41.55 -1.05
CA CYS A 17 -39.33 -41.88 0.31
C CYS A 17 -39.40 -40.63 1.18
N SER A 18 -39.85 -40.79 2.43
CA SER A 18 -39.89 -39.72 3.42
C SER A 18 -39.01 -40.06 4.61
N THR A 19 -38.40 -39.05 5.23
CA THR A 19 -37.69 -39.20 6.51
C THR A 19 -38.56 -38.82 7.72
N ALA A 20 -39.79 -38.37 7.50
CA ALA A 20 -40.72 -37.98 8.56
C ALA A 20 -42.19 -38.22 8.17
N GLU A 21 -43.06 -38.38 9.16
CA GLU A 21 -44.50 -38.41 8.96
C GLU A 21 -45.04 -37.02 8.60
N ASN A 22 -46.21 -36.99 7.93
CA ASN A 22 -46.99 -35.76 7.68
C ASN A 22 -46.29 -34.66 6.86
N LEU A 23 -45.34 -35.01 5.99
CA LEU A 23 -44.69 -34.04 5.08
C LEU A 23 -45.57 -33.62 3.89
N GLY A 24 -46.69 -34.31 3.63
CA GLY A 24 -47.56 -34.04 2.47
C GLY A 24 -47.14 -34.82 1.20
N VAL A 25 -46.49 -35.98 1.37
CA VAL A 25 -46.03 -36.83 0.26
C VAL A 25 -47.19 -37.35 -0.56
N SER A 26 -48.25 -37.89 0.06
CA SER A 26 -49.43 -38.38 -0.67
C SER A 26 -50.08 -37.31 -1.55
N THR A 27 -50.22 -36.09 -1.03
CA THR A 27 -50.76 -34.95 -1.79
C THR A 27 -49.84 -34.57 -2.95
N THR A 28 -48.53 -34.63 -2.74
CA THR A 28 -47.53 -34.38 -3.79
C THR A 28 -47.60 -35.43 -4.89
N VAL A 29 -47.65 -36.72 -4.53
CA VAL A 29 -47.77 -37.84 -5.48
C VAL A 29 -49.04 -37.70 -6.31
N ARG A 30 -50.16 -37.30 -5.69
CA ARG A 30 -51.44 -37.14 -6.38
C ARG A 30 -51.45 -35.96 -7.38
N ASN A 31 -50.97 -34.78 -6.96
CA ASN A 31 -50.81 -33.63 -7.88
C ASN A 31 -49.93 -33.99 -9.08
N VAL A 32 -48.84 -34.71 -8.86
CA VAL A 32 -47.94 -35.15 -9.92
C VAL A 32 -48.58 -36.20 -10.82
N ALA A 33 -49.34 -37.15 -10.26
CA ALA A 33 -50.04 -38.17 -11.01
C ALA A 33 -51.05 -37.57 -12.01
N ASP A 34 -51.82 -36.56 -11.60
CA ASP A 34 -52.76 -35.86 -12.48
C ASP A 34 -52.04 -35.19 -13.65
N LEU A 35 -50.91 -34.53 -13.38
CA LEU A 35 -50.07 -33.90 -14.41
C LEU A 35 -49.43 -34.92 -15.36
N LEU A 36 -49.12 -36.13 -14.89
CA LEU A 36 -48.58 -37.20 -15.74
C LEU A 36 -49.68 -37.85 -16.58
N ALA A 37 -50.89 -38.02 -16.03
CA ALA A 37 -52.04 -38.60 -16.71
C ALA A 37 -52.62 -37.68 -17.81
N ALA A 38 -52.53 -36.35 -17.64
CA ALA A 38 -52.99 -35.34 -18.60
C ALA A 38 -52.43 -35.52 -20.03
N GLY A 39 -51.30 -36.21 -20.20
CA GLY A 39 -50.71 -36.57 -21.50
C GLY A 39 -51.23 -37.89 -22.12
N ASN A 40 -52.42 -38.36 -21.75
CA ASN A 40 -52.99 -39.67 -22.14
C ASN A 40 -52.11 -40.86 -21.73
N ARG A 41 -51.34 -40.71 -20.64
CA ARG A 41 -50.48 -41.76 -20.07
C ARG A 41 -51.20 -42.47 -18.93
N SER A 42 -50.96 -43.76 -18.79
CA SER A 42 -51.47 -44.58 -17.68
C SER A 42 -50.57 -44.41 -16.45
N VAL A 43 -51.16 -44.08 -15.29
CA VAL A 43 -50.41 -43.87 -14.04
C VAL A 43 -50.92 -44.81 -12.96
N LEU A 44 -50.01 -45.53 -12.29
CA LEU A 44 -50.30 -46.38 -11.14
C LEU A 44 -49.72 -45.73 -9.88
N ILE A 45 -50.56 -45.40 -8.91
CA ILE A 45 -50.14 -45.02 -7.55
C ILE A 45 -50.17 -46.27 -6.67
N VAL A 46 -49.05 -46.55 -6.01
CA VAL A 46 -48.92 -47.65 -5.06
C VAL A 46 -48.71 -47.10 -3.66
N ASP A 47 -49.65 -47.40 -2.76
CA ASP A 47 -49.54 -47.11 -1.33
C ASP A 47 -48.81 -48.26 -0.63
N GLY A 48 -47.55 -48.01 -0.25
CA GLY A 48 -46.68 -48.97 0.45
C GLY A 48 -46.62 -48.79 1.97
N ARG A 49 -47.51 -47.97 2.57
CA ARG A 49 -47.50 -47.70 4.02
C ARG A 49 -48.02 -48.90 4.82
N ALA A 50 -47.50 -49.08 6.04
CA ALA A 50 -47.85 -50.20 6.92
C ALA A 50 -49.34 -50.17 7.35
N PRO A 51 -49.99 -51.34 7.56
CA PRO A 51 -51.40 -51.40 7.93
C PRO A 51 -51.64 -50.79 9.32
N GLY A 52 -52.17 -49.57 9.36
CA GLY A 52 -52.45 -48.84 10.60
C GLY A 52 -52.62 -47.32 10.44
N THR A 53 -52.21 -46.74 9.32
CA THR A 53 -52.47 -45.33 8.98
C THR A 53 -53.62 -45.24 7.97
N PRO A 54 -54.73 -44.55 8.27
CA PRO A 54 -55.86 -44.48 7.33
C PRO A 54 -55.51 -43.61 6.12
N ALA A 55 -55.66 -44.17 4.92
CA ALA A 55 -55.71 -43.40 3.69
C ALA A 55 -56.99 -42.52 3.69
N PRO A 56 -56.91 -41.23 3.32
CA PRO A 56 -58.11 -40.44 3.14
C PRO A 56 -58.77 -40.85 1.83
N ASP A 57 -60.01 -41.35 1.92
CA ASP A 57 -60.96 -41.60 0.83
C ASP A 57 -60.93 -42.98 0.14
N ALA A 58 -61.15 -44.05 0.91
CA ALA A 58 -61.74 -45.28 0.37
C ALA A 58 -63.26 -45.30 0.64
N ALA A 59 -64.04 -44.64 -0.22
CA ALA A 59 -65.49 -44.87 -0.31
C ALA A 59 -65.72 -46.21 -1.03
N GLY A 60 -65.59 -47.31 -0.30
CA GLY A 60 -65.77 -48.67 -0.80
C GLY A 60 -64.99 -49.66 0.05
N GLY A 61 -65.70 -50.40 0.92
CA GLY A 61 -65.11 -51.29 1.89
C GLY A 61 -64.25 -52.40 1.25
N VAL A 62 -62.95 -52.38 1.57
CA VAL A 62 -62.04 -53.54 1.48
C VAL A 62 -61.25 -53.58 2.80
N PRO A 63 -61.09 -54.74 3.47
CA PRO A 63 -60.39 -54.82 4.76
C PRO A 63 -58.90 -54.50 4.60
N ALA A 64 -58.35 -53.74 5.56
CA ALA A 64 -56.92 -53.50 5.67
C ALA A 64 -56.17 -54.84 5.83
N GLY A 65 -55.24 -55.13 4.92
CA GLY A 65 -54.30 -56.25 5.05
C GLY A 65 -54.20 -57.23 3.88
N THR A 66 -54.95 -57.06 2.78
CA THR A 66 -54.79 -57.88 1.57
C THR A 66 -54.32 -57.05 0.37
N PRO A 67 -53.26 -57.46 -0.36
CA PRO A 67 -52.78 -56.73 -1.52
C PRO A 67 -53.83 -56.75 -2.65
N THR A 68 -54.26 -55.58 -3.11
CA THR A 68 -55.25 -55.44 -4.19
C THR A 68 -54.62 -55.83 -5.54
N PRO A 69 -55.29 -56.61 -6.42
CA PRO A 69 -54.73 -56.92 -7.73
C PRO A 69 -54.50 -55.63 -8.55
N VAL A 70 -53.39 -55.56 -9.29
CA VAL A 70 -53.10 -54.40 -10.16
C VAL A 70 -54.08 -54.41 -11.34
N PRO A 71 -54.90 -53.38 -11.53
CA PRO A 71 -55.83 -53.32 -12.66
C PRO A 71 -55.08 -53.13 -13.99
N GLU A 72 -55.72 -53.49 -15.10
CA GLU A 72 -55.18 -53.24 -16.45
C GLU A 72 -55.05 -51.73 -16.73
N PRO A 73 -53.95 -51.27 -17.35
CA PRO A 73 -53.71 -49.85 -17.58
C PRO A 73 -54.66 -49.26 -18.62
N GLU A 74 -55.36 -48.18 -18.24
CA GLU A 74 -56.18 -47.35 -19.13
C GLU A 74 -55.48 -46.00 -19.41
N PRO A 75 -55.36 -45.56 -20.68
CA PRO A 75 -54.78 -44.27 -21.03
C PRO A 75 -55.50 -43.10 -20.34
N GLY A 76 -54.74 -42.18 -19.74
CA GLY A 76 -55.28 -40.99 -19.07
C GLY A 76 -55.97 -41.26 -17.73
N ARG A 77 -55.95 -42.51 -17.22
CA ARG A 77 -56.48 -42.85 -15.90
C ARG A 77 -55.38 -43.14 -14.89
N ILE A 78 -55.71 -42.83 -13.64
CA ILE A 78 -54.89 -43.10 -12.46
C ILE A 78 -55.51 -44.28 -11.70
N ALA A 79 -54.75 -45.35 -11.54
CA ALA A 79 -55.11 -46.48 -10.69
C ALA A 79 -54.43 -46.37 -9.33
N LEU A 80 -55.12 -46.75 -8.25
CA LEU A 80 -54.57 -46.78 -6.89
C LEU A 80 -54.60 -48.22 -6.35
N VAL A 81 -53.47 -48.70 -5.85
CA VAL A 81 -53.32 -50.06 -5.30
C VAL A 81 -52.59 -50.01 -3.97
N ALA A 82 -53.02 -50.83 -3.00
CA ALA A 82 -52.35 -50.98 -1.71
C ALA A 82 -51.40 -52.19 -1.71
N ARG A 83 -50.19 -52.01 -1.19
CA ARG A 83 -49.16 -53.05 -0.99
C ARG A 83 -48.64 -52.98 0.45
N PRO A 84 -49.39 -53.51 1.42
CA PRO A 84 -49.15 -53.26 2.86
C PRO A 84 -47.96 -54.04 3.45
N ASP A 85 -47.33 -54.93 2.69
CA ASP A 85 -46.22 -55.78 3.16
C ASP A 85 -44.98 -55.67 2.26
N ALA A 86 -43.80 -55.85 2.87
CA ALA A 86 -42.50 -55.73 2.20
C ALA A 86 -42.35 -56.64 0.97
N ALA A 87 -42.91 -57.86 1.03
CA ALA A 87 -42.75 -58.84 -0.04
C ALA A 87 -43.60 -58.46 -1.28
N SER A 88 -44.84 -58.00 -1.07
CA SER A 88 -45.70 -57.53 -2.16
C SER A 88 -45.19 -56.24 -2.79
N LEU A 89 -44.59 -55.33 -2.00
CA LEU A 89 -43.98 -54.10 -2.52
C LEU A 89 -42.72 -54.39 -3.38
N LEU A 90 -41.85 -55.30 -2.93
CA LEU A 90 -40.66 -55.70 -3.69
C LEU A 90 -41.02 -56.50 -4.96
N ALA A 91 -42.12 -57.25 -4.95
CA ALA A 91 -42.60 -58.01 -6.11
C ALA A 91 -43.12 -57.11 -7.24
N LEU A 92 -43.45 -55.84 -6.96
CA LEU A 92 -44.01 -54.89 -7.92
C LEU A 92 -43.08 -54.63 -9.13
N ALA A 93 -41.77 -54.61 -8.91
CA ALA A 93 -40.77 -54.43 -9.97
C ALA A 93 -40.73 -55.60 -10.98
N SER A 94 -41.32 -56.75 -10.60
CA SER A 94 -41.46 -57.96 -11.42
C SER A 94 -42.91 -58.28 -11.80
N ASP A 95 -43.88 -57.45 -11.41
CA ASP A 95 -45.30 -57.64 -11.70
C ASP A 95 -45.61 -57.25 -13.16
N THR A 96 -46.05 -58.23 -13.95
CA THR A 96 -46.33 -58.04 -15.39
C THR A 96 -47.43 -57.03 -15.67
N ALA A 97 -48.40 -56.84 -14.76
CA ALA A 97 -49.45 -55.84 -14.92
C ALA A 97 -48.93 -54.43 -14.60
N ALA A 98 -48.16 -54.27 -13.51
CA ALA A 98 -47.53 -53.00 -13.16
C ALA A 98 -46.54 -52.53 -14.25
N LEU A 99 -45.81 -53.46 -14.87
CA LEU A 99 -44.88 -53.19 -15.97
C LEU A 99 -45.54 -52.66 -17.25
N ARG A 100 -46.88 -52.70 -17.38
CA ARG A 100 -47.61 -52.16 -18.53
C ARG A 100 -48.03 -50.70 -18.36
N TYR A 101 -47.94 -50.12 -17.16
CA TYR A 101 -48.19 -48.70 -16.93
C TYR A 101 -47.06 -47.81 -17.47
N ASP A 102 -47.39 -46.58 -17.85
CA ASP A 102 -46.40 -45.59 -18.32
C ASP A 102 -45.59 -44.99 -17.16
N HIS A 103 -46.24 -44.79 -16.02
CA HIS A 103 -45.63 -44.34 -14.76
C HIS A 103 -46.18 -45.11 -13.56
N VAL A 104 -45.31 -45.54 -12.67
CA VAL A 104 -45.63 -46.19 -11.39
C VAL A 104 -45.02 -45.34 -10.28
N LEU A 105 -45.87 -44.66 -9.52
CA LEU A 105 -45.48 -43.82 -8.39
C LEU A 105 -45.71 -44.58 -7.10
N VAL A 106 -44.65 -44.89 -6.38
CA VAL A 106 -44.71 -45.68 -5.15
C VAL A 106 -44.47 -44.77 -3.96
N GLU A 107 -45.43 -44.65 -3.06
CA GLU A 107 -45.23 -44.02 -1.75
C GLU A 107 -44.63 -45.07 -0.80
N ALA A 108 -43.34 -44.94 -0.49
CA ALA A 108 -42.60 -45.89 0.32
C ALA A 108 -42.98 -45.81 1.81
N PRO A 109 -42.91 -46.91 2.57
CA PRO A 109 -42.97 -46.84 4.02
C PRO A 109 -41.78 -46.08 4.59
N LEU A 110 -41.92 -45.55 5.81
CA LEU A 110 -40.78 -44.94 6.51
C LEU A 110 -39.68 -45.99 6.75
N PRO A 111 -38.39 -45.62 6.68
CA PRO A 111 -37.30 -46.59 6.70
C PRO A 111 -37.26 -47.49 7.95
N ASP A 112 -37.71 -46.98 9.10
CA ASP A 112 -37.75 -47.70 10.38
C ASP A 112 -39.15 -48.26 10.75
N ALA A 113 -40.13 -48.20 9.84
CA ALA A 113 -41.48 -48.66 10.15
C ALA A 113 -41.54 -50.20 10.35
N PRO A 114 -42.36 -50.71 11.29
CA PRO A 114 -42.54 -52.14 11.49
C PRO A 114 -42.99 -52.84 10.19
N GLY A 115 -42.16 -53.73 9.65
CA GLY A 115 -42.45 -54.45 8.40
C GLY A 115 -41.98 -53.76 7.11
N ALA A 116 -41.18 -52.69 7.20
CA ALA A 116 -40.56 -52.06 6.02
C ALA A 116 -39.48 -52.96 5.37
N PRO A 117 -39.37 -53.00 4.03
CA PRO A 117 -38.28 -53.71 3.35
C PRO A 117 -36.92 -53.04 3.61
N PRO A 118 -35.80 -53.79 3.58
CA PRO A 118 -34.46 -53.22 3.69
C PRO A 118 -34.22 -52.16 2.60
N GLU A 119 -33.77 -50.97 3.00
CA GLU A 119 -33.60 -49.79 2.14
C GLU A 119 -32.82 -50.09 0.84
N GLY A 120 -31.73 -50.86 0.95
CA GLY A 120 -30.92 -51.25 -0.20
C GLY A 120 -31.65 -52.13 -1.22
N ARG A 121 -32.58 -52.99 -0.78
CA ARG A 121 -33.40 -53.81 -1.70
C ARG A 121 -34.50 -52.97 -2.35
N LEU A 122 -35.11 -52.07 -1.60
CA LEU A 122 -36.14 -51.17 -2.12
C LEU A 122 -35.57 -50.16 -3.14
N GLY A 123 -34.37 -49.62 -2.87
CA GLY A 123 -33.65 -48.77 -3.81
C GLY A 123 -33.24 -49.50 -5.09
N SER A 124 -32.91 -50.80 -5.00
CA SER A 124 -32.50 -51.58 -6.17
C SER A 124 -33.60 -51.78 -7.23
N SER A 125 -34.87 -51.72 -6.82
CA SER A 125 -36.05 -51.84 -7.68
C SER A 125 -36.52 -50.53 -8.34
N ALA A 126 -36.04 -49.37 -7.89
CA ALA A 126 -36.50 -48.08 -8.40
C ALA A 126 -35.65 -47.59 -9.59
N ASP A 127 -36.28 -46.86 -10.52
CA ASP A 127 -35.58 -46.13 -11.58
C ASP A 127 -35.30 -44.68 -11.16
N SER A 128 -36.23 -44.09 -10.41
CA SER A 128 -36.15 -42.75 -9.86
C SER A 128 -36.42 -42.78 -8.35
N LEU A 129 -35.59 -42.11 -7.55
CA LEU A 129 -35.76 -41.91 -6.12
C LEU A 129 -36.11 -40.45 -5.86
N VAL A 130 -37.25 -40.19 -5.23
CA VAL A 130 -37.68 -38.87 -4.79
C VAL A 130 -37.64 -38.85 -3.26
N LEU A 131 -36.64 -38.16 -2.71
CA LEU A 131 -36.41 -38.10 -1.27
C LEU A 131 -37.03 -36.82 -0.71
N CYS A 132 -38.13 -37.03 0.00
CA CYS A 132 -38.94 -35.99 0.60
C CYS A 132 -38.44 -35.69 2.02
N PHE A 133 -38.16 -34.41 2.30
CA PHE A 133 -37.70 -33.96 3.61
C PHE A 133 -38.25 -32.59 3.95
N ALA A 134 -38.35 -32.29 5.25
CA ALA A 134 -38.57 -30.93 5.71
C ALA A 134 -37.28 -30.11 5.58
N MET A 135 -37.38 -28.79 5.39
CA MET A 135 -36.21 -27.88 5.29
C MET A 135 -35.52 -27.64 6.65
N THR A 136 -35.22 -28.71 7.38
CA THR A 136 -34.53 -28.71 8.67
C THR A 136 -33.23 -29.51 8.59
N ALA A 137 -32.25 -29.13 9.41
CA ALA A 137 -30.93 -29.75 9.46
C ALA A 137 -30.96 -31.29 9.57
N TRP A 138 -31.79 -31.81 10.47
CA TRP A 138 -31.88 -33.24 10.75
C TRP A 138 -32.57 -34.02 9.61
N SER A 139 -33.65 -33.47 9.05
CA SER A 139 -34.39 -34.12 7.96
C SER A 139 -33.59 -34.14 6.64
N ILE A 140 -32.82 -33.08 6.36
CA ILE A 140 -31.91 -33.01 5.21
C ILE A 140 -30.79 -34.05 5.34
N ASP A 141 -30.14 -34.13 6.50
CA ASP A 141 -29.04 -35.07 6.73
C ASP A 141 -29.53 -36.52 6.69
N GLY A 142 -30.67 -36.82 7.30
CA GLY A 142 -31.29 -38.13 7.24
C GLY A 142 -31.67 -38.53 5.82
N ALA A 143 -32.20 -37.59 5.02
CA ALA A 143 -32.56 -37.88 3.63
C ALA A 143 -31.33 -38.13 2.77
N ALA A 144 -30.23 -37.39 2.98
CA ALA A 144 -28.98 -37.63 2.26
C ALA A 144 -28.35 -38.99 2.64
N ALA A 145 -28.40 -39.39 3.91
CA ALA A 145 -27.93 -40.70 4.35
C ALA A 145 -28.78 -41.84 3.74
N LEU A 146 -30.10 -41.69 3.74
CA LEU A 146 -31.01 -42.63 3.09
C LEU A 146 -30.73 -42.72 1.58
N ALA A 147 -30.43 -41.58 0.93
CA ALA A 147 -30.02 -41.55 -0.47
C ALA A 147 -28.76 -42.39 -0.73
N GLU A 148 -27.75 -42.26 0.12
CA GLU A 148 -26.50 -42.99 0.04
C GLU A 148 -26.71 -44.50 0.23
N GLN A 149 -27.50 -44.90 1.24
CA GLN A 149 -27.83 -46.29 1.54
C GLN A 149 -28.62 -46.95 0.40
N MET A 150 -29.62 -46.26 -0.15
CA MET A 150 -30.45 -46.77 -1.26
C MET A 150 -29.69 -46.81 -2.59
N SER A 151 -28.73 -45.91 -2.79
CA SER A 151 -27.93 -45.84 -4.04
C SER A 151 -26.73 -46.80 -4.02
N GLY A 152 -26.16 -47.11 -2.86
CA GLY A 152 -24.96 -47.95 -2.71
C GLY A 152 -25.17 -49.46 -2.94
N ALA A 153 -26.41 -49.95 -2.92
CA ALA A 153 -26.73 -51.38 -2.96
C ALA A 153 -26.85 -52.00 -4.38
N ARG A 154 -26.49 -51.28 -5.46
CA ARG A 154 -26.72 -51.69 -6.86
C ARG A 154 -25.45 -52.08 -7.63
N SER A 155 -25.47 -53.26 -8.26
CA SER A 155 -24.51 -53.65 -9.31
C SER A 155 -25.01 -53.26 -10.71
N GLY A 156 -24.62 -52.08 -11.19
CA GLY A 156 -24.52 -51.82 -12.65
C GLY A 156 -25.57 -50.92 -13.34
N ARG A 157 -26.57 -50.33 -12.67
CA ARG A 157 -27.45 -49.31 -13.28
C ARG A 157 -27.62 -48.06 -12.39
N PRO A 158 -27.29 -46.85 -12.87
CA PRO A 158 -27.43 -45.64 -12.06
C PRO A 158 -28.90 -45.28 -11.82
N VAL A 159 -29.20 -44.76 -10.62
CA VAL A 159 -30.54 -44.29 -10.23
C VAL A 159 -30.62 -42.77 -10.38
N ARG A 160 -31.78 -42.24 -10.76
CA ARG A 160 -32.04 -40.79 -10.78
C ARG A 160 -32.52 -40.33 -9.41
N LEU A 161 -31.94 -39.27 -8.87
CA LEU A 161 -32.20 -38.80 -7.52
C LEU A 161 -32.81 -37.38 -7.55
N MET A 162 -33.96 -37.22 -6.89
CA MET A 162 -34.60 -35.92 -6.63
C MET A 162 -34.59 -35.66 -5.13
N ALA A 163 -33.89 -34.62 -4.71
CA ALA A 163 -34.00 -34.07 -3.37
C ALA A 163 -35.20 -33.12 -3.34
N LEU A 164 -36.27 -33.48 -2.63
CA LEU A 164 -37.52 -32.74 -2.60
C LEU A 164 -37.78 -32.15 -1.21
N GLY A 165 -37.53 -30.84 -1.08
CA GLY A 165 -37.86 -30.10 0.14
C GLY A 165 -39.35 -29.75 0.16
N LEU A 166 -40.10 -30.25 1.15
CA LEU A 166 -41.53 -29.97 1.31
C LEU A 166 -41.77 -28.96 2.44
N LYS A 167 -42.84 -28.17 2.31
CA LYS A 167 -43.31 -27.18 3.31
C LYS A 167 -42.23 -26.16 3.69
N SER A 168 -41.51 -25.61 2.72
CA SER A 168 -40.51 -24.58 3.01
C SER A 168 -41.18 -23.25 3.40
N ASN A 169 -40.64 -22.58 4.41
CA ASN A 169 -41.12 -21.26 4.83
C ASN A 169 -40.15 -20.16 4.36
N VAL A 170 -40.59 -19.37 3.38
CA VAL A 170 -39.81 -18.26 2.81
C VAL A 170 -39.59 -17.13 3.83
N GLU A 171 -40.51 -16.95 4.79
CA GLU A 171 -40.40 -15.93 5.86
C GLU A 171 -39.27 -16.25 6.86
N SER A 172 -38.77 -17.49 6.86
CA SER A 172 -37.66 -17.91 7.72
C SER A 172 -36.28 -17.59 7.13
N HIS A 173 -36.22 -16.70 6.12
CA HIS A 173 -35.05 -16.09 5.49
C HIS A 173 -33.73 -16.88 5.62
N ASP A 174 -32.87 -16.53 6.58
CA ASP A 174 -31.53 -17.13 6.78
C ASP A 174 -31.57 -18.65 7.03
N ARG A 175 -32.61 -19.14 7.70
CA ARG A 175 -32.77 -20.59 7.95
C ARG A 175 -33.02 -21.33 6.64
N LEU A 176 -33.79 -20.74 5.72
CA LEU A 176 -34.06 -21.34 4.41
C LEU A 176 -32.81 -21.33 3.53
N ARG A 177 -32.05 -20.23 3.53
CA ARG A 177 -30.75 -20.16 2.84
C ARG A 177 -29.78 -21.22 3.35
N GLY A 178 -29.61 -21.30 4.67
CA GLY A 178 -28.75 -22.31 5.30
C GLY A 178 -29.19 -23.75 5.01
N ALA A 179 -30.50 -23.99 4.91
CA ALA A 179 -31.04 -25.29 4.51
C ALA A 179 -30.70 -25.64 3.06
N ARG A 180 -30.88 -24.71 2.09
CA ARG A 180 -30.52 -24.90 0.68
C ARG A 180 -29.02 -25.22 0.49
N GLU A 181 -28.15 -24.47 1.18
CA GLU A 181 -26.70 -24.72 1.17
C GLU A 181 -26.37 -26.10 1.75
N ARG A 182 -27.05 -26.51 2.83
CA ARG A 182 -26.89 -27.83 3.44
C ARG A 182 -27.31 -28.96 2.51
N VAL A 183 -28.42 -28.81 1.77
CA VAL A 183 -28.86 -29.79 0.75
C VAL A 183 -27.77 -29.99 -0.28
N ARG A 184 -27.25 -28.91 -0.89
CA ARG A 184 -26.15 -29.01 -1.87
C ARG A 184 -24.92 -29.70 -1.30
N ARG A 185 -24.52 -29.36 -0.07
CA ARG A 185 -23.34 -29.97 0.57
C ARG A 185 -23.52 -31.45 0.87
N LYS A 186 -24.73 -31.87 1.29
CA LYS A 186 -25.00 -33.25 1.73
C LYS A 186 -25.33 -34.18 0.56
N PHE A 187 -26.09 -33.71 -0.42
CA PHE A 187 -26.42 -34.48 -1.62
C PHE A 187 -25.36 -34.36 -2.72
N GLY A 188 -24.55 -33.29 -2.74
CA GLY A 188 -23.53 -33.04 -3.75
C GLY A 188 -22.52 -34.17 -3.96
N PRO A 189 -21.93 -34.80 -2.91
CA PRO A 189 -21.02 -35.93 -3.08
C PRO A 189 -21.61 -37.11 -3.84
N LEU A 190 -22.93 -37.34 -3.74
CA LEU A 190 -23.60 -38.46 -4.40
C LEU A 190 -23.53 -38.37 -5.92
N THR A 191 -23.51 -37.15 -6.48
CA THR A 191 -23.38 -36.88 -7.93
C THR A 191 -22.04 -37.32 -8.53
N ARG A 192 -21.01 -37.52 -7.69
CA ARG A 192 -19.65 -37.90 -8.12
C ARG A 192 -19.40 -39.40 -8.05
N THR A 193 -20.37 -40.18 -7.56
CA THR A 193 -20.27 -41.64 -7.47
C THR A 193 -20.86 -42.29 -8.72
N SER A 194 -20.25 -43.38 -9.21
CA SER A 194 -20.64 -44.10 -10.44
C SER A 194 -22.03 -44.76 -10.43
N HIS A 195 -22.84 -44.53 -9.38
CA HIS A 195 -24.12 -45.18 -9.11
C HIS A 195 -25.34 -44.24 -9.19
N THR A 196 -25.15 -42.93 -9.39
CA THR A 196 -26.25 -41.98 -9.65
C THR A 196 -26.00 -41.20 -10.95
N SER A 197 -27.04 -41.02 -11.76
CA SER A 197 -26.91 -40.35 -13.07
C SER A 197 -27.34 -38.88 -13.06
N GLU A 198 -28.11 -38.46 -12.05
CA GLU A 198 -28.70 -37.12 -11.96
C GLU A 198 -29.12 -36.81 -10.51
N LEU A 199 -28.78 -35.62 -10.01
CA LEU A 199 -29.34 -35.05 -8.77
C LEU A 199 -30.03 -33.73 -9.10
N ALA A 200 -31.35 -33.70 -8.92
CA ALA A 200 -32.13 -32.47 -8.96
C ALA A 200 -32.56 -32.09 -7.54
N PHE A 201 -32.56 -30.78 -7.23
CA PHE A 201 -33.14 -30.25 -6.00
C PHE A 201 -34.36 -29.41 -6.36
N LEU A 202 -35.51 -29.76 -5.79
CA LEU A 202 -36.75 -29.02 -5.94
C LEU A 202 -37.31 -28.71 -4.56
N GLU A 203 -37.83 -27.50 -4.39
CA GLU A 203 -38.43 -27.03 -3.16
C GLU A 203 -39.88 -26.65 -3.44
N ILE A 204 -40.81 -27.22 -2.66
CA ILE A 204 -42.23 -26.90 -2.73
C ILE A 204 -42.58 -26.04 -1.49
N PRO A 205 -42.93 -24.76 -1.71
CA PRO A 205 -43.20 -23.85 -0.60
C PRO A 205 -44.45 -24.24 0.16
N TYR A 206 -44.48 -23.81 1.42
CA TYR A 206 -45.69 -23.85 2.22
C TYR A 206 -46.69 -22.82 1.70
N HIS A 207 -47.95 -23.22 1.49
CA HIS A 207 -49.01 -22.31 1.04
C HIS A 207 -50.27 -22.48 1.90
N PRO A 208 -50.72 -21.45 2.65
CA PRO A 208 -51.81 -21.57 3.62
C PRO A 208 -53.15 -22.03 3.05
N LEU A 209 -53.49 -21.67 1.81
CA LEU A 209 -54.78 -22.07 1.18
C LEU A 209 -54.96 -23.59 1.02
N TYR A 210 -53.87 -24.37 1.09
CA TYR A 210 -53.88 -25.82 0.92
C TYR A 210 -53.71 -26.60 2.24
N LEU A 211 -53.83 -25.94 3.40
CA LEU A 211 -53.77 -26.56 4.72
C LEU A 211 -55.01 -27.41 5.03
N ASP A 212 -56.18 -26.87 4.72
CA ASP A 212 -57.48 -27.40 5.17
C ASP A 212 -58.37 -27.85 3.99
N THR A 213 -57.89 -27.71 2.76
CA THR A 213 -58.60 -28.10 1.55
C THR A 213 -58.12 -29.46 1.05
N ARG A 214 -59.07 -30.34 0.68
CA ARG A 214 -58.76 -31.62 0.00
C ARG A 214 -58.52 -31.44 -1.51
N GLN A 215 -58.59 -30.22 -2.01
CA GLN A 215 -58.42 -29.90 -3.43
C GLN A 215 -56.95 -29.91 -3.82
N LEU A 216 -56.66 -30.46 -4.99
CA LEU A 216 -55.29 -30.48 -5.51
C LEU A 216 -54.97 -29.13 -6.16
N ALA A 217 -53.71 -28.71 -6.07
CA ALA A 217 -53.26 -27.45 -6.67
C ALA A 217 -53.43 -27.47 -8.19
N VAL A 218 -53.28 -28.63 -8.82
CA VAL A 218 -53.45 -28.82 -10.27
C VAL A 218 -54.90 -28.66 -10.73
N GLU A 219 -55.87 -28.96 -9.85
CA GLU A 219 -57.30 -28.77 -10.10
C GLU A 219 -57.74 -27.32 -9.84
N SER A 220 -57.06 -26.65 -8.89
CA SER A 220 -57.47 -25.33 -8.38
C SER A 220 -56.79 -24.17 -9.10
N GLU A 221 -55.57 -24.36 -9.60
CA GLU A 221 -54.79 -23.33 -10.30
C GLU A 221 -54.80 -23.58 -11.82
N PRO A 222 -54.90 -22.54 -12.67
CA PRO A 222 -54.94 -22.70 -14.12
C PRO A 222 -53.60 -23.16 -14.71
N GLU A 223 -53.64 -23.81 -15.88
CA GLU A 223 -52.46 -24.20 -16.64
C GLU A 223 -51.65 -22.97 -17.08
N GLY A 224 -50.34 -22.98 -16.85
CA GLY A 224 -49.47 -21.83 -17.11
C GLY A 224 -49.46 -20.78 -15.98
N SER A 225 -50.03 -21.07 -14.80
CA SER A 225 -49.91 -20.19 -13.64
C SER A 225 -48.44 -19.93 -13.31
N VAL A 226 -48.09 -18.69 -12.98
CA VAL A 226 -46.74 -18.31 -12.51
C VAL A 226 -46.65 -18.18 -10.99
N THR A 227 -47.79 -18.12 -10.30
CA THR A 227 -47.92 -18.06 -8.84
C THR A 227 -48.63 -19.32 -8.32
N GLY A 228 -48.57 -19.58 -7.01
CA GLY A 228 -49.16 -20.78 -6.41
C GLY A 228 -48.26 -22.02 -6.42
N LEU A 229 -48.83 -23.20 -6.18
CA LEU A 229 -48.10 -24.46 -6.01
C LEU A 229 -47.98 -25.29 -7.30
N ARG A 230 -48.90 -25.14 -8.26
CA ARG A 230 -48.93 -25.90 -9.53
C ARG A 230 -47.60 -25.89 -10.29
N PRO A 231 -46.85 -24.76 -10.40
CA PRO A 231 -45.60 -24.72 -11.16
C PRO A 231 -44.49 -25.61 -10.59
N TYR A 232 -44.54 -25.88 -9.28
CA TYR A 232 -43.59 -26.75 -8.62
C TYR A 232 -43.92 -28.22 -8.90
N TYR A 233 -45.22 -28.58 -8.91
CA TYR A 233 -45.67 -29.91 -9.29
C TYR A 233 -45.46 -30.21 -10.78
N GLU A 234 -45.63 -29.22 -11.65
CA GLU A 234 -45.31 -29.32 -13.09
C GLU A 234 -43.82 -29.63 -13.32
N ARG A 235 -42.92 -28.95 -12.60
CA ARG A 235 -41.47 -29.26 -12.67
C ARG A 235 -41.14 -30.66 -12.17
N LEU A 236 -41.78 -31.12 -11.09
CA LEU A 236 -41.59 -32.48 -10.60
C LEU A 236 -42.10 -33.52 -11.60
N ALA A 237 -43.26 -33.27 -12.22
CA ALA A 237 -43.82 -34.12 -13.27
C ALA A 237 -42.91 -34.14 -14.51
N ASP A 238 -42.39 -33.00 -14.95
CA ASP A 238 -41.45 -32.92 -16.08
C ASP A 238 -40.14 -33.66 -15.80
N TRP A 239 -39.61 -33.57 -14.59
CA TRP A 239 -38.44 -34.34 -14.19
C TRP A 239 -38.69 -35.85 -14.27
N LEU A 240 -39.88 -36.32 -13.87
CA LEU A 240 -40.28 -37.72 -14.01
C LEU A 240 -40.50 -38.13 -15.48
N ARG A 241 -40.94 -37.21 -16.34
CA ARG A 241 -41.11 -37.46 -17.79
C ARG A 241 -39.78 -37.59 -18.54
N ASN A 242 -38.80 -36.75 -18.22
CA ASN A 242 -37.57 -36.57 -19.00
C ASN A 242 -36.41 -37.45 -18.49
N ARG A 243 -35.61 -38.05 -19.38
CA ARG A 243 -34.44 -38.89 -19.02
C ARG A 243 -33.11 -38.15 -18.92
N ARG A 244 -33.01 -36.93 -19.44
CA ARG A 244 -31.79 -36.10 -19.42
C ARG A 244 -32.06 -34.78 -18.69
N PRO A 245 -31.18 -34.35 -17.77
CA PRO A 245 -31.27 -33.03 -17.19
C PRO A 245 -31.19 -31.98 -18.30
N VAL A 246 -31.97 -30.91 -18.19
CA VAL A 246 -31.79 -29.72 -19.03
C VAL A 246 -30.61 -28.95 -18.44
N PRO A 247 -29.42 -28.93 -19.08
CA PRO A 247 -28.28 -28.19 -18.56
C PRO A 247 -28.58 -26.69 -18.56
N LEU A 248 -27.94 -25.94 -17.65
CA LEU A 248 -27.99 -24.49 -17.68
C LEU A 248 -27.41 -24.00 -19.01
N SER A 249 -28.27 -23.42 -19.85
CA SER A 249 -27.93 -23.00 -21.20
C SER A 249 -28.09 -21.49 -21.40
N ARG A 250 -28.80 -20.82 -20.49
CA ARG A 250 -29.01 -19.37 -20.50
C ARG A 250 -28.91 -18.75 -19.11
N VAL A 251 -28.30 -17.58 -19.01
CA VAL A 251 -28.26 -16.76 -17.80
C VAL A 251 -28.74 -15.35 -18.11
N THR A 252 -29.66 -14.82 -17.31
CA THR A 252 -30.06 -13.42 -17.36
C THR A 252 -29.39 -12.67 -16.21
N ILE A 253 -28.65 -11.60 -16.50
CA ILE A 253 -27.95 -10.78 -15.50
C ILE A 253 -28.70 -9.46 -15.36
N VAL A 254 -29.31 -9.25 -14.19
CA VAL A 254 -29.94 -8.00 -13.79
C VAL A 254 -28.90 -7.13 -13.11
N HIS A 255 -28.64 -5.95 -13.66
CA HIS A 255 -27.60 -5.05 -13.17
C HIS A 255 -28.01 -3.57 -13.22
N SER A 256 -27.41 -2.76 -12.35
CA SER A 256 -27.46 -1.30 -12.44
C SER A 256 -26.36 -0.76 -13.37
N GLN A 257 -26.42 0.52 -13.74
CA GLN A 257 -25.36 1.17 -14.53
C GLN A 257 -23.98 1.08 -13.83
N ARG A 258 -23.95 1.27 -12.51
CA ARG A 258 -22.76 1.13 -11.66
C ARG A 258 -22.04 -0.20 -11.87
N HIS A 259 -22.78 -1.28 -12.09
CA HIS A 259 -22.24 -2.63 -12.22
C HIS A 259 -22.09 -3.09 -13.69
N ALA A 260 -22.24 -2.18 -14.67
CA ALA A 260 -22.10 -2.52 -16.09
C ALA A 260 -20.73 -3.18 -16.44
N PRO A 261 -19.57 -2.76 -15.87
CA PRO A 261 -18.30 -3.47 -16.12
C PRO A 261 -18.31 -4.91 -15.63
N TRP A 262 -18.93 -5.17 -14.48
CA TRP A 262 -19.11 -6.51 -13.93
C TRP A 262 -20.08 -7.34 -14.78
N ALA A 263 -21.19 -6.75 -15.23
CA ALA A 263 -22.13 -7.42 -16.12
C ALA A 263 -21.47 -7.85 -17.44
N ALA A 264 -20.67 -6.97 -18.06
CA ALA A 264 -19.92 -7.27 -19.28
C ALA A 264 -18.86 -8.36 -19.06
N TRP A 265 -18.11 -8.31 -17.95
CA TRP A 265 -17.15 -9.36 -17.61
C TRP A 265 -17.86 -10.71 -17.39
N LEU A 266 -18.95 -10.74 -16.61
CA LEU A 266 -19.73 -11.97 -16.37
C LEU A 266 -20.29 -12.56 -17.67
N GLU A 267 -20.83 -11.73 -18.57
CA GLU A 267 -21.28 -12.15 -19.90
C GLU A 267 -20.17 -12.82 -20.69
N ASP A 268 -18.96 -12.25 -20.70
CA ASP A 268 -17.81 -12.85 -21.39
C ASP A 268 -17.41 -14.20 -20.78
N GLN A 269 -17.39 -14.30 -19.45
CA GLN A 269 -17.07 -15.56 -18.78
C GLN A 269 -18.10 -16.65 -19.10
N PHE A 270 -19.40 -16.32 -19.11
CA PHE A 270 -20.46 -17.28 -19.48
C PHE A 270 -20.42 -17.67 -20.96
N ARG A 271 -20.14 -16.72 -21.84
CA ARG A 271 -19.94 -16.96 -23.28
C ARG A 271 -18.81 -17.95 -23.53
N ARG A 272 -17.68 -17.82 -22.82
CA ARG A 272 -16.56 -18.78 -22.86
C ARG A 272 -16.97 -20.17 -22.36
N GLY A 273 -17.86 -20.22 -21.36
CA GLY A 273 -18.48 -21.45 -20.86
C GLY A 273 -19.57 -22.05 -21.74
N GLY A 274 -19.88 -21.47 -22.91
CA GLY A 274 -20.93 -21.96 -23.82
C GLY A 274 -22.36 -21.65 -23.37
N ILE A 275 -22.54 -20.74 -22.40
CA ILE A 275 -23.83 -20.34 -21.84
C ILE A 275 -24.27 -19.03 -22.51
N ARG A 276 -25.51 -18.97 -22.99
CA ARG A 276 -26.07 -17.74 -23.59
C ARG A 276 -26.40 -16.74 -22.49
N THR A 277 -26.01 -15.49 -22.63
CA THR A 277 -26.28 -14.46 -21.62
C THR A 277 -27.21 -13.38 -22.16
N GLU A 278 -28.09 -12.88 -21.30
CA GLU A 278 -28.93 -11.71 -21.56
C GLU A 278 -28.67 -10.69 -20.44
N LEU A 279 -28.24 -9.48 -20.80
CA LEU A 279 -28.10 -8.37 -19.85
C LEU A 279 -29.42 -7.60 -19.76
N ARG A 280 -29.89 -7.36 -18.54
CA ARG A 280 -31.14 -6.62 -18.29
C ARG A 280 -30.88 -5.51 -17.27
N ALA A 281 -31.35 -4.31 -17.60
CA ALA A 281 -31.32 -3.20 -16.67
C ALA A 281 -32.29 -3.47 -15.51
N GLN A 282 -31.90 -3.06 -14.31
CA GLN A 282 -32.61 -3.34 -13.07
C GLN A 282 -34.02 -2.76 -13.00
N ASP A 283 -34.22 -1.58 -13.58
CA ASP A 283 -35.49 -0.86 -13.73
C ASP A 283 -36.44 -1.51 -14.76
N ALA A 284 -35.91 -2.29 -15.69
CA ALA A 284 -36.67 -3.02 -16.70
C ALA A 284 -37.09 -4.43 -16.24
N TYR A 285 -36.76 -4.84 -15.01
CA TYR A 285 -37.13 -6.15 -14.48
C TYR A 285 -38.57 -6.15 -13.92
N SER A 286 -39.42 -7.05 -14.42
CA SER A 286 -40.85 -7.12 -14.09
C SER A 286 -41.26 -8.34 -13.26
N GLY A 287 -40.32 -9.01 -12.58
CA GLY A 287 -40.63 -10.17 -11.72
C GLY A 287 -40.64 -11.53 -12.42
N ASP A 288 -40.05 -11.65 -13.61
CA ASP A 288 -40.04 -12.89 -14.40
C ASP A 288 -39.30 -14.05 -13.70
N ARG A 289 -39.88 -15.25 -13.72
CA ARG A 289 -39.24 -16.47 -13.22
C ARG A 289 -38.31 -17.10 -14.26
N PRO A 290 -37.17 -17.70 -13.85
CA PRO A 290 -36.33 -18.46 -14.78
C PRO A 290 -37.07 -19.71 -15.30
N ALA A 291 -37.02 -19.92 -16.63
CA ALA A 291 -37.49 -21.14 -17.28
C ALA A 291 -36.53 -22.32 -17.04
N PRO A 292 -36.95 -23.58 -17.28
CA PRO A 292 -36.06 -24.74 -17.18
C PRO A 292 -34.77 -24.56 -18.00
N GLY A 293 -33.62 -24.81 -17.37
CA GLY A 293 -32.31 -24.62 -18.00
C GLY A 293 -31.84 -23.16 -18.09
N THR A 294 -32.47 -22.24 -17.34
CA THR A 294 -32.08 -20.84 -17.24
C THR A 294 -31.86 -20.40 -15.78
N ALA A 295 -31.00 -19.40 -15.54
CA ALA A 295 -30.77 -18.82 -14.22
C ALA A 295 -30.82 -17.29 -14.25
N LEU A 296 -31.19 -16.68 -13.13
CA LEU A 296 -31.35 -15.24 -12.99
C LEU A 296 -30.37 -14.71 -11.91
N LEU A 297 -29.46 -13.82 -12.30
CA LEU A 297 -28.43 -13.25 -11.42
C LEU A 297 -28.70 -11.78 -11.16
N PHE A 298 -28.84 -11.41 -9.90
CA PHE A 298 -28.92 -10.00 -9.48
C PHE A 298 -27.54 -9.54 -9.00
N LEU A 299 -26.97 -8.57 -9.69
CA LEU A 299 -25.63 -8.07 -9.43
C LEU A 299 -25.68 -6.87 -8.47
N SER A 300 -25.27 -7.09 -7.22
CA SER A 300 -25.31 -6.10 -6.13
C SER A 300 -26.60 -5.26 -6.11
N PRO A 301 -27.80 -5.87 -5.93
CA PRO A 301 -29.10 -5.21 -6.07
C PRO A 301 -29.46 -4.22 -4.93
N ALA A 302 -28.47 -3.66 -4.23
CA ALA A 302 -28.69 -2.71 -3.14
C ALA A 302 -29.39 -1.41 -3.62
N ASP A 303 -29.20 -1.06 -4.89
CA ASP A 303 -29.75 0.14 -5.51
C ASP A 303 -31.16 -0.09 -6.12
N MET A 304 -31.82 -1.22 -5.83
CA MET A 304 -33.19 -1.52 -6.31
C MET A 304 -34.22 -0.66 -5.59
N ASP A 305 -35.24 -0.22 -6.34
CA ASP A 305 -36.40 0.42 -5.73
C ASP A 305 -37.19 -0.57 -4.86
N HIS A 306 -38.04 -0.05 -3.97
CA HIS A 306 -38.83 -0.88 -3.06
C HIS A 306 -39.76 -1.87 -3.78
N THR A 307 -40.25 -1.54 -4.97
CA THR A 307 -41.18 -2.39 -5.73
C THR A 307 -40.43 -3.59 -6.30
N ALA A 308 -39.29 -3.36 -6.92
CA ALA A 308 -38.45 -4.37 -7.52
C ALA A 308 -37.77 -5.24 -6.44
N LEU A 309 -37.41 -4.68 -5.27
CA LEU A 309 -36.99 -5.46 -4.09
C LEU A 309 -38.11 -6.37 -3.58
N ALA A 310 -39.34 -5.89 -3.50
CA ALA A 310 -40.49 -6.70 -3.11
C ALA A 310 -40.76 -7.84 -4.12
N GLN A 311 -40.61 -7.58 -5.42
CA GLN A 311 -40.70 -8.60 -6.46
C GLN A 311 -39.59 -9.65 -6.34
N LEU A 312 -38.33 -9.23 -6.08
CA LEU A 312 -37.22 -10.13 -5.82
C LEU A 312 -37.48 -10.99 -4.57
N ALA A 313 -37.98 -10.39 -3.49
CA ALA A 313 -38.32 -11.09 -2.25
C ALA A 313 -39.45 -12.12 -2.47
N ALA A 314 -40.46 -11.79 -3.27
CA ALA A 314 -41.56 -12.71 -3.56
C ALA A 314 -41.17 -13.90 -4.48
N LEU A 315 -40.04 -13.81 -5.20
CA LEU A 315 -39.68 -14.76 -6.25
C LEU A 315 -39.25 -16.15 -5.73
N SER A 316 -38.58 -16.22 -4.56
CA SER A 316 -37.98 -17.41 -3.92
C SER A 316 -37.80 -18.64 -4.82
N HIS A 317 -36.67 -18.68 -5.55
CA HIS A 317 -36.42 -19.69 -6.57
C HIS A 317 -34.99 -20.27 -6.48
N PRO A 318 -34.79 -21.59 -6.66
CA PRO A 318 -33.47 -22.23 -6.54
C PRO A 318 -32.46 -21.86 -7.64
N ASP A 319 -32.90 -21.23 -8.73
CA ASP A 319 -32.05 -20.74 -9.84
C ASP A 319 -31.89 -19.20 -9.87
N VAL A 320 -32.28 -18.52 -8.78
CA VAL A 320 -32.03 -17.09 -8.57
C VAL A 320 -30.81 -16.93 -7.66
N ARG A 321 -29.86 -16.09 -8.05
CA ARG A 321 -28.64 -15.80 -7.26
C ARG A 321 -28.44 -14.31 -7.09
N ILE A 322 -27.89 -13.92 -5.94
CA ILE A 322 -27.39 -12.57 -5.69
C ILE A 322 -25.86 -12.60 -5.81
N VAL A 323 -25.30 -11.89 -6.79
CA VAL A 323 -23.85 -11.78 -6.99
C VAL A 323 -23.38 -10.50 -6.30
N LEU A 324 -22.50 -10.62 -5.29
CA LEU A 324 -21.96 -9.49 -4.54
C LEU A 324 -20.62 -9.07 -5.16
N ALA A 325 -20.56 -7.89 -5.76
CA ALA A 325 -19.37 -7.37 -6.43
C ALA A 325 -18.56 -6.39 -5.55
N ASP A 326 -19.24 -5.61 -4.71
CA ASP A 326 -18.63 -4.49 -3.98
C ASP A 326 -19.18 -4.29 -2.56
N GLU A 327 -20.50 -4.20 -2.39
CA GLU A 327 -21.15 -3.94 -1.11
C GLU A 327 -21.90 -5.16 -0.56
N PRO A 328 -22.06 -5.27 0.77
CA PRO A 328 -22.99 -6.24 1.33
C PRO A 328 -24.41 -5.91 0.87
N PHE A 329 -25.23 -6.94 0.65
CA PHE A 329 -26.65 -6.77 0.38
C PHE A 329 -27.43 -6.88 1.71
N PRO A 330 -27.93 -5.77 2.28
CA PRO A 330 -28.45 -5.72 3.64
C PRO A 330 -29.95 -6.04 3.73
N ASP A 331 -30.64 -6.23 2.60
CA ASP A 331 -32.10 -6.44 2.61
C ASP A 331 -32.45 -7.83 3.22
N PRO A 332 -33.20 -7.88 4.33
CA PRO A 332 -33.60 -9.13 4.95
C PRO A 332 -34.64 -9.90 4.13
N GLY A 333 -35.51 -9.23 3.37
CA GLY A 333 -36.63 -9.84 2.63
C GLY A 333 -36.17 -10.73 1.48
N ALA A 334 -35.03 -10.43 0.87
CA ALA A 334 -34.42 -11.23 -0.20
C ALA A 334 -33.25 -12.12 0.30
N ALA A 335 -33.05 -12.25 1.62
CA ALA A 335 -31.92 -13.01 2.20
C ALA A 335 -32.01 -14.54 1.98
N HIS A 336 -33.19 -15.06 1.64
CA HIS A 336 -33.41 -16.48 1.34
C HIS A 336 -32.79 -16.93 0.00
N HIS A 337 -32.43 -15.98 -0.88
CA HIS A 337 -31.71 -16.27 -2.13
C HIS A 337 -30.23 -16.57 -1.86
N GLU A 338 -29.66 -17.47 -2.65
CA GLU A 338 -28.26 -17.82 -2.53
C GLU A 338 -27.35 -16.70 -3.03
N ARG A 339 -26.20 -16.52 -2.38
CA ARG A 339 -25.26 -15.45 -2.66
C ARG A 339 -23.94 -15.98 -3.22
N ILE A 340 -23.45 -15.36 -4.28
CA ILE A 340 -22.12 -15.58 -4.85
C ILE A 340 -21.28 -14.37 -4.50
N ASP A 341 -20.32 -14.52 -3.58
CA ASP A 341 -19.52 -13.41 -3.08
C ASP A 341 -18.20 -13.29 -3.85
N LEU A 342 -18.12 -12.28 -4.72
CA LEU A 342 -16.94 -11.95 -5.54
C LEU A 342 -16.13 -10.80 -4.93
N ARG A 343 -16.51 -10.30 -3.75
CA ARG A 343 -15.83 -9.15 -3.13
C ARG A 343 -14.41 -9.53 -2.72
N GLY A 344 -13.47 -8.67 -3.06
CA GLY A 344 -12.06 -8.79 -2.67
C GLY A 344 -11.30 -9.95 -3.32
N THR A 345 -11.91 -10.69 -4.25
CA THR A 345 -11.25 -11.83 -4.92
C THR A 345 -10.37 -11.36 -6.08
N ASP A 346 -9.45 -12.22 -6.51
CA ASP A 346 -8.83 -12.12 -7.82
C ASP A 346 -9.75 -12.74 -8.90
N GLU A 347 -9.36 -12.60 -10.17
CA GLU A 347 -10.15 -13.08 -11.30
C GLU A 347 -10.34 -14.59 -11.26
N ASP A 348 -9.28 -15.35 -10.96
CA ASP A 348 -9.33 -16.81 -10.92
C ASP A 348 -10.26 -17.34 -9.82
N GLU A 349 -10.21 -16.74 -8.63
CA GLU A 349 -11.11 -17.06 -7.53
C GLU A 349 -12.54 -16.61 -7.81
N ALA A 350 -12.74 -15.45 -8.46
CA ALA A 350 -14.07 -15.00 -8.87
C ALA A 350 -14.73 -15.99 -9.84
N VAL A 351 -13.98 -16.46 -10.84
CA VAL A 351 -14.44 -17.48 -11.79
C VAL A 351 -14.74 -18.80 -11.06
N ARG A 352 -13.87 -19.28 -10.17
CA ARG A 352 -14.15 -20.51 -9.39
C ARG A 352 -15.43 -20.40 -8.56
N ARG A 353 -15.63 -19.28 -7.87
CA ARG A 353 -16.82 -19.04 -7.04
C ARG A 353 -18.09 -18.93 -7.87
N LEU A 354 -18.03 -18.27 -9.02
CA LEU A 354 -19.19 -18.14 -9.92
C LEU A 354 -19.60 -19.51 -10.48
N TRP A 355 -18.66 -20.34 -10.93
CA TRP A 355 -18.94 -21.66 -11.50
C TRP A 355 -19.47 -22.64 -10.45
N SER A 356 -18.87 -22.62 -9.26
CA SER A 356 -19.35 -23.41 -8.13
C SER A 356 -20.75 -22.98 -7.66
N GLY A 357 -20.99 -21.67 -7.56
CA GLY A 357 -22.29 -21.10 -7.11
C GLY A 357 -23.46 -21.35 -8.07
N LEU A 358 -23.16 -21.66 -9.34
CA LEU A 358 -24.14 -22.05 -10.36
C LEU A 358 -24.20 -23.56 -10.61
N GLY A 359 -23.38 -24.36 -9.92
CA GLY A 359 -23.35 -25.81 -10.09
C GLY A 359 -22.78 -26.27 -11.45
N LEU A 360 -21.97 -25.44 -12.11
CA LEU A 360 -21.42 -25.68 -13.46
C LEU A 360 -20.13 -26.53 -13.49
N GLY A 361 -19.64 -26.98 -12.33
CA GLY A 361 -18.41 -27.77 -12.23
C GLY A 361 -17.14 -26.94 -12.42
N THR A 362 -16.14 -27.47 -13.12
CA THR A 362 -14.84 -26.79 -13.31
C THR A 362 -14.94 -25.76 -14.43
N PRO A 363 -14.42 -24.53 -14.23
CA PRO A 363 -14.44 -23.51 -15.26
C PRO A 363 -13.61 -23.90 -16.49
N PRO A 364 -14.00 -23.46 -17.70
CA PRO A 364 -13.21 -23.67 -18.90
C PRO A 364 -11.85 -22.96 -18.77
N PRO A 365 -10.78 -23.52 -19.38
CA PRO A 365 -9.47 -22.87 -19.40
C PRO A 365 -9.53 -21.53 -20.16
N ALA A 366 -8.62 -20.62 -19.85
CA ALA A 366 -8.54 -19.33 -20.51
C ALA A 366 -8.02 -19.49 -21.96
N ASP A 367 -8.88 -19.26 -22.95
CA ASP A 367 -8.56 -19.43 -24.38
C ASP A 367 -7.75 -18.28 -25.01
N GLY A 368 -7.15 -17.39 -24.20
CA GLY A 368 -6.30 -16.28 -24.67
C GLY A 368 -7.00 -15.18 -25.50
N THR A 369 -8.32 -15.30 -25.74
CA THR A 369 -9.11 -14.31 -26.49
C THR A 369 -9.30 -13.03 -25.66
N PRO A 370 -9.09 -11.82 -26.24
CA PRO A 370 -9.31 -10.57 -25.52
C PRO A 370 -10.80 -10.39 -25.20
N GLY A 371 -11.11 -10.14 -23.93
CA GLY A 371 -12.46 -9.85 -23.42
C GLY A 371 -12.44 -8.64 -22.46
N PRO A 372 -13.60 -8.26 -21.90
CA PRO A 372 -13.70 -7.25 -20.86
C PRO A 372 -12.78 -7.57 -19.67
N ARG A 373 -12.11 -6.55 -19.12
CA ARG A 373 -11.18 -6.73 -17.99
C ARG A 373 -11.93 -7.02 -16.69
N PHE A 374 -11.32 -7.82 -15.82
CA PHE A 374 -11.82 -8.00 -14.46
C PHE A 374 -11.99 -6.64 -13.77
N PRO A 375 -13.19 -6.28 -13.27
CA PRO A 375 -13.49 -4.93 -12.77
C PRO A 375 -12.86 -4.60 -11.40
N ARG A 376 -11.53 -4.53 -11.38
CA ARG A 376 -10.71 -4.16 -10.23
C ARG A 376 -9.65 -3.14 -10.68
N LEU A 377 -9.21 -2.30 -9.75
CA LEU A 377 -8.05 -1.42 -10.00
C LEU A 377 -6.82 -2.24 -10.42
N PRO A 378 -6.00 -1.74 -11.36
CA PRO A 378 -4.84 -2.47 -11.85
C PRO A 378 -3.75 -2.63 -10.78
N ALA A 379 -2.82 -3.56 -11.01
CA ALA A 379 -1.69 -3.80 -10.11
C ALA A 379 -0.81 -2.55 -9.87
N VAL A 380 -0.72 -1.67 -10.88
CA VAL A 380 -0.02 -0.39 -10.79
C VAL A 380 -1.02 0.69 -10.36
N THR A 381 -1.30 0.74 -9.05
CA THR A 381 -2.14 1.78 -8.46
C THR A 381 -1.68 2.16 -7.05
N ASN A 382 -2.04 3.37 -6.62
CA ASN A 382 -1.90 3.86 -5.25
C ASN A 382 -3.19 4.59 -4.78
N VAL A 383 -4.31 4.36 -5.46
CA VAL A 383 -5.61 4.94 -5.10
C VAL A 383 -6.03 4.39 -3.72
N ALA A 384 -6.44 5.28 -2.83
CA ALA A 384 -6.87 4.90 -1.49
C ALA A 384 -8.15 4.03 -1.54
N PRO A 385 -8.43 3.22 -0.50
CA PRO A 385 -9.66 2.46 -0.41
C PRO A 385 -10.91 3.31 -0.67
N ARG A 386 -11.93 2.66 -1.27
CA ARG A 386 -13.22 3.28 -1.58
C ARG A 386 -13.88 3.81 -0.31
N TYR A 387 -14.54 4.95 -0.40
CA TYR A 387 -15.28 5.54 0.71
C TYR A 387 -16.71 4.96 0.71
N SER A 388 -17.07 4.23 1.76
CA SER A 388 -18.37 3.52 1.85
C SER A 388 -19.58 4.46 2.02
N GLY A 389 -19.37 5.69 2.47
CA GLY A 389 -20.44 6.70 2.61
C GLY A 389 -20.65 7.56 1.35
N PHE A 390 -20.14 7.15 0.18
CA PHE A 390 -20.38 7.90 -1.05
C PHE A 390 -21.81 7.63 -1.54
N VAL A 391 -22.68 8.65 -1.45
CA VAL A 391 -24.08 8.56 -1.90
C VAL A 391 -24.15 8.84 -3.40
N GLY A 392 -24.91 8.00 -4.12
CA GLY A 392 -25.03 7.97 -5.58
C GLY A 392 -25.01 9.34 -6.26
N ARG A 393 -24.10 9.48 -7.24
CA ARG A 393 -23.94 10.64 -8.12
C ARG A 393 -23.75 10.16 -9.55
N ASP A 394 -24.57 9.21 -9.98
CA ASP A 394 -24.33 8.43 -11.18
C ASP A 394 -24.33 9.31 -12.44
N ASP A 395 -25.25 10.27 -12.52
CA ASP A 395 -25.28 11.25 -13.60
C ASP A 395 -24.00 12.10 -13.67
N VAL A 396 -23.49 12.54 -12.52
CA VAL A 396 -22.26 13.35 -12.43
C VAL A 396 -21.03 12.52 -12.78
N LEU A 397 -20.97 11.26 -12.32
CA LEU A 397 -19.89 10.34 -12.64
C LEU A 397 -19.89 9.96 -14.13
N GLY A 398 -21.07 9.77 -14.72
CA GLY A 398 -21.26 9.53 -16.15
C GLY A 398 -20.80 10.73 -16.97
N ALA A 399 -21.29 11.93 -16.68
CA ALA A 399 -20.87 13.16 -17.36
C ALA A 399 -19.36 13.42 -17.20
N LEU A 400 -18.80 13.19 -16.00
CA LEU A 400 -17.36 13.34 -15.77
C LEU A 400 -16.53 12.34 -16.60
N LEU A 401 -17.01 11.11 -16.75
CA LEU A 401 -16.34 10.09 -17.58
C LEU A 401 -16.40 10.45 -19.07
N GLU A 402 -17.54 10.96 -19.54
CA GLU A 402 -17.70 11.43 -20.93
C GLU A 402 -16.74 12.58 -21.24
N GLU A 403 -16.69 13.58 -20.35
CA GLU A 403 -15.77 14.73 -20.46
C GLU A 403 -14.30 14.31 -20.36
N LEU A 404 -13.98 13.30 -19.52
CA LEU A 404 -12.62 12.75 -19.44
C LEU A 404 -12.20 12.11 -20.76
N HIS A 405 -13.10 11.34 -21.39
CA HIS A 405 -12.85 10.74 -22.70
C HIS A 405 -12.79 11.79 -23.81
N ALA A 406 -13.61 12.84 -23.75
CA ALA A 406 -13.55 13.96 -24.69
C ALA A 406 -12.21 14.69 -24.60
N ALA A 407 -11.79 15.04 -23.38
CA ALA A 407 -10.49 15.66 -23.12
C ALA A 407 -9.31 14.79 -23.61
N GLY A 408 -9.40 13.46 -23.44
CA GLY A 408 -8.42 12.51 -23.99
C GLY A 408 -8.34 12.51 -25.52
N ARG A 409 -9.47 12.64 -26.23
CA ARG A 409 -9.51 12.77 -27.70
C ARG A 409 -8.90 14.10 -28.16
N ASP A 410 -9.18 15.17 -27.43
CA ASP A 410 -8.68 16.52 -27.70
C ASP A 410 -7.25 16.75 -27.17
N ARG A 411 -6.63 15.72 -26.58
CA ARG A 411 -5.28 15.73 -26.01
C ARG A 411 -5.08 16.82 -24.95
N THR A 412 -6.11 17.08 -24.16
CA THR A 412 -6.09 18.09 -23.10
C THR A 412 -6.33 17.45 -21.72
N PRO A 413 -5.70 17.96 -20.65
CA PRO A 413 -6.03 17.56 -19.29
C PRO A 413 -7.43 18.03 -18.89
N LEU A 414 -8.15 17.23 -18.09
CA LEU A 414 -9.44 17.63 -17.52
C LEU A 414 -9.26 18.16 -16.09
N VAL A 415 -9.74 19.37 -15.84
CA VAL A 415 -9.72 20.01 -14.52
C VAL A 415 -11.11 19.96 -13.88
N VAL A 416 -11.26 19.17 -12.82
CA VAL A 416 -12.45 19.15 -11.97
C VAL A 416 -12.32 20.25 -10.92
N HIS A 417 -13.15 21.29 -11.02
CA HIS A 417 -13.10 22.44 -10.13
C HIS A 417 -14.41 22.69 -9.37
N ALA A 418 -14.27 23.09 -8.11
CA ALA A 418 -15.34 23.49 -7.20
C ALA A 418 -14.73 24.04 -5.91
N ALA A 419 -15.54 24.70 -5.07
CA ALA A 419 -15.11 25.17 -3.76
C ALA A 419 -14.69 24.01 -2.82
N SER A 420 -14.08 24.35 -1.69
CA SER A 420 -13.66 23.39 -0.68
C SER A 420 -14.88 22.68 -0.05
N GLY A 421 -14.78 21.37 0.22
CA GLY A 421 -15.88 20.58 0.80
C GLY A 421 -16.95 20.08 -0.20
N TRP A 422 -16.78 20.34 -1.51
CA TRP A 422 -17.70 19.89 -2.56
C TRP A 422 -17.47 18.45 -3.04
N GLY A 423 -16.58 17.68 -2.41
CA GLY A 423 -16.39 16.27 -2.71
C GLY A 423 -15.61 15.97 -4.01
N LYS A 424 -14.71 16.87 -4.45
CA LYS A 424 -13.91 16.67 -5.68
C LYS A 424 -13.06 15.41 -5.63
N SER A 425 -12.25 15.28 -4.58
CA SER A 425 -11.34 14.16 -4.39
C SER A 425 -12.14 12.86 -4.19
N GLU A 426 -13.27 12.92 -3.51
CA GLU A 426 -14.19 11.79 -3.29
C GLU A 426 -14.84 11.34 -4.60
N THR A 427 -15.35 12.28 -5.42
CA THR A 427 -15.98 11.98 -6.73
C THR A 427 -14.97 11.35 -7.68
N VAL A 428 -13.76 11.89 -7.77
CA VAL A 428 -12.69 11.35 -8.62
C VAL A 428 -12.20 10.00 -8.13
N ARG A 429 -12.11 9.81 -6.80
CA ARG A 429 -11.75 8.51 -6.23
C ARG A 429 -12.82 7.46 -6.56
N GLU A 430 -14.09 7.82 -6.46
CA GLU A 430 -15.19 6.93 -6.83
C GLU A 430 -15.16 6.58 -8.32
N LEU A 431 -14.87 7.56 -9.19
CA LEU A 431 -14.64 7.31 -10.62
C LEU A 431 -13.49 6.31 -10.85
N CYS A 432 -12.39 6.43 -10.11
CA CYS A 432 -11.28 5.48 -10.21
C CYS A 432 -11.69 4.06 -9.79
N HIS A 433 -12.46 3.90 -8.70
CA HIS A 433 -12.90 2.56 -8.26
C HIS A 433 -13.89 1.93 -9.24
N ARG A 434 -14.78 2.72 -9.85
CA ARG A 434 -15.80 2.22 -10.80
C ARG A 434 -15.26 1.95 -12.20
N PHE A 435 -14.37 2.81 -12.70
CA PHE A 435 -13.94 2.79 -14.11
C PHE A 435 -12.44 2.59 -14.29
N GLY A 436 -11.66 2.48 -13.21
CA GLY A 436 -10.21 2.34 -13.25
C GLY A 436 -9.72 1.02 -13.85
N SER A 437 -10.56 -0.02 -13.89
CA SER A 437 -10.24 -1.30 -14.54
C SER A 437 -10.04 -1.19 -16.05
N ALA A 438 -10.54 -0.12 -16.68
CA ALA A 438 -10.30 0.18 -18.08
C ALA A 438 -8.82 0.54 -18.38
N TYR A 439 -8.03 0.84 -17.34
CA TYR A 439 -6.64 1.25 -17.46
C TYR A 439 -5.69 0.15 -16.95
N ASP A 440 -4.48 0.12 -17.51
CA ASP A 440 -3.36 -0.69 -17.01
C ASP A 440 -2.65 -0.01 -15.83
N VAL A 441 -2.77 1.32 -15.72
CA VAL A 441 -2.14 2.16 -14.70
C VAL A 441 -3.16 3.19 -14.20
N VAL A 442 -3.40 3.27 -12.89
CA VAL A 442 -4.20 4.34 -12.28
C VAL A 442 -3.42 4.92 -11.11
N TRP A 443 -2.93 6.15 -11.24
CA TRP A 443 -2.00 6.73 -10.27
C TRP A 443 -2.45 8.08 -9.72
N TRP A 444 -2.50 8.17 -8.39
CA TRP A 444 -2.89 9.32 -7.59
C TRP A 444 -1.66 10.14 -7.13
N VAL A 445 -1.52 11.34 -7.68
CA VAL A 445 -0.46 12.31 -7.42
C VAL A 445 -1.01 13.45 -6.57
N ARG A 446 -0.48 13.64 -5.37
CA ARG A 446 -0.89 14.76 -4.50
C ARG A 446 -0.15 16.03 -4.88
N SER A 447 -0.89 17.08 -5.19
CA SER A 447 -0.43 18.17 -6.07
C SER A 447 -0.63 19.58 -5.52
N TRP A 448 -0.85 19.74 -4.22
CA TRP A 448 -0.87 21.07 -3.58
C TRP A 448 0.50 21.75 -3.51
N GLU A 449 1.59 21.01 -3.77
CA GLU A 449 2.97 21.49 -3.81
C GLU A 449 3.70 20.82 -4.99
N ILE A 450 4.41 21.59 -5.81
CA ILE A 450 5.18 21.09 -6.96
C ILE A 450 6.21 20.00 -6.57
N PRO A 451 7.01 20.15 -5.50
CA PRO A 451 7.93 19.10 -5.08
C PRO A 451 7.24 17.79 -4.68
N ARG A 452 6.01 17.84 -4.17
CA ARG A 452 5.22 16.63 -3.84
C ARG A 452 4.72 15.93 -5.08
N ALA A 453 4.24 16.68 -6.06
CA ALA A 453 3.84 16.13 -7.35
C ALA A 453 5.02 15.39 -8.01
N ARG A 454 6.21 16.01 -8.05
CA ARG A 454 7.46 15.38 -8.56
C ARG A 454 7.79 14.07 -7.84
N ARG A 455 7.69 14.02 -6.50
CA ARG A 455 7.89 12.77 -5.73
C ARG A 455 6.82 11.70 -6.03
N GLY A 456 5.58 12.11 -6.28
CA GLY A 456 4.50 11.20 -6.70
C GLY A 456 4.80 10.53 -8.03
N LEU A 457 5.31 11.31 -8.98
CA LEU A 457 5.70 10.84 -10.32
C LEU A 457 6.96 9.96 -10.28
N LYS A 458 7.96 10.31 -9.46
CA LYS A 458 9.15 9.46 -9.27
C LYS A 458 8.81 8.07 -8.77
N ARG A 459 7.81 7.96 -7.87
CA ARG A 459 7.31 6.65 -7.42
C ARG A 459 6.57 5.88 -8.50
N LEU A 460 5.88 6.57 -9.42
CA LEU A 460 5.28 5.91 -10.58
C LEU A 460 6.35 5.38 -11.54
N ALA A 461 7.35 6.20 -11.88
CA ALA A 461 8.45 5.78 -12.74
C ALA A 461 9.17 4.53 -12.20
N GLY A 462 9.47 4.50 -10.90
CA GLY A 462 10.04 3.32 -10.25
C GLY A 462 9.10 2.10 -10.21
N ARG A 463 7.78 2.29 -10.25
CA ARG A 463 6.80 1.18 -10.35
C ARG A 463 6.61 0.67 -11.79
N LEU A 464 7.02 1.46 -12.78
CA LEU A 464 7.04 1.10 -14.19
C LEU A 464 8.42 0.62 -14.63
N ASP A 465 9.34 0.39 -13.68
CA ASP A 465 10.72 -0.04 -13.92
C ASP A 465 11.49 0.88 -14.90
N LEU A 466 11.15 2.17 -14.92
CA LEU A 466 11.82 3.17 -15.75
C LEU A 466 13.08 3.69 -15.05
N VAL A 467 14.20 3.65 -15.78
CA VAL A 467 15.46 4.26 -15.33
C VAL A 467 15.36 5.76 -15.53
N THR A 468 15.27 6.51 -14.43
CA THR A 468 15.19 7.99 -14.45
C THR A 468 16.56 8.61 -14.20
N THR A 469 16.95 9.61 -14.99
CA THR A 469 18.20 10.34 -14.77
C THR A 469 17.98 11.55 -13.83
N GLY A 470 18.73 11.63 -12.73
CA GLY A 470 18.71 12.78 -11.80
C GLY A 470 17.50 12.87 -10.84
N ASP A 471 17.23 14.08 -10.33
CA ASP A 471 16.15 14.37 -9.37
C ASP A 471 14.75 14.46 -10.01
N GLY A 472 14.67 14.52 -11.34
CA GLY A 472 13.43 14.62 -12.10
C GLY A 472 13.08 13.30 -12.77
N ALA A 473 11.98 12.68 -12.35
CA ALA A 473 11.41 11.51 -13.04
C ALA A 473 10.49 11.88 -14.22
N SER A 474 10.39 13.17 -14.56
CA SER A 474 9.34 13.70 -15.43
C SER A 474 9.55 13.43 -16.93
N PRO A 475 10.74 13.64 -17.54
CA PRO A 475 10.86 13.56 -19.00
C PRO A 475 10.68 12.15 -19.54
N GLU A 476 11.39 11.16 -18.98
CA GLU A 476 11.34 9.77 -19.44
C GLU A 476 9.99 9.13 -19.15
N LEU A 477 9.40 9.44 -18.00
CA LEU A 477 8.04 9.00 -17.67
C LEU A 477 7.02 9.61 -18.63
N PHE A 478 7.10 10.90 -18.93
CA PHE A 478 6.14 11.56 -19.82
C PHE A 478 6.33 11.13 -21.27
N ASP A 479 7.56 10.90 -21.73
CA ASP A 479 7.80 10.29 -23.03
C ASP A 479 7.17 8.91 -23.10
N HIS A 480 7.43 8.05 -22.10
CA HIS A 480 6.82 6.73 -22.00
C HIS A 480 5.28 6.82 -22.04
N LEU A 481 4.67 7.64 -21.19
CA LEU A 481 3.21 7.78 -21.12
C LEU A 481 2.60 8.45 -22.37
N SER A 482 3.34 9.29 -23.09
CA SER A 482 2.81 9.99 -24.28
C SER A 482 2.83 9.13 -25.54
N ARG A 483 3.46 7.94 -25.50
CA ARG A 483 3.53 7.03 -26.66
C ARG A 483 2.30 6.12 -26.74
N THR A 484 1.70 6.05 -27.92
CA THR A 484 0.42 5.33 -28.15
C THR A 484 0.53 3.80 -28.12
N ASP A 485 1.75 3.26 -28.20
CA ASP A 485 2.06 1.82 -28.08
C ASP A 485 2.16 1.36 -26.61
N THR A 486 2.10 2.30 -25.65
CA THR A 486 2.18 1.97 -24.23
C THR A 486 0.85 1.56 -23.62
N ARG A 487 0.95 1.10 -22.37
CA ARG A 487 -0.18 0.70 -21.53
C ARG A 487 -1.19 1.84 -21.38
N SER A 488 -2.47 1.53 -21.27
CA SER A 488 -3.51 2.53 -20.98
C SER A 488 -3.37 3.08 -19.56
N TRP A 489 -3.52 4.39 -19.36
CA TRP A 489 -3.22 5.00 -18.06
C TRP A 489 -4.17 6.15 -17.68
N LEU A 490 -4.37 6.34 -16.39
CA LEU A 490 -5.06 7.48 -15.78
C LEU A 490 -4.19 8.08 -14.67
N LEU A 491 -3.80 9.35 -14.83
CA LEU A 491 -3.11 10.12 -13.79
C LEU A 491 -4.06 11.12 -13.14
N VAL A 492 -4.19 11.04 -11.82
CA VAL A 492 -5.00 11.95 -11.01
C VAL A 492 -4.12 12.89 -10.21
N TYR A 493 -4.15 14.19 -10.49
CA TYR A 493 -3.48 15.24 -9.73
C TYR A 493 -4.45 15.86 -8.73
N ASP A 494 -4.30 15.49 -7.46
CA ASP A 494 -5.25 15.83 -6.41
C ASP A 494 -4.83 17.06 -5.59
N GLY A 495 -5.75 18.03 -5.45
CA GLY A 495 -5.59 19.21 -4.61
C GLY A 495 -4.65 20.27 -5.15
N ALA A 496 -4.61 20.49 -6.46
CA ALA A 496 -3.78 21.53 -7.07
C ALA A 496 -4.24 22.93 -6.64
N GLU A 497 -3.33 23.77 -6.12
CA GLU A 497 -3.64 25.16 -5.75
C GLU A 497 -4.03 25.98 -6.98
N SER A 498 -3.27 25.82 -8.07
CA SER A 498 -3.57 26.33 -9.40
C SER A 498 -3.33 25.22 -10.42
N PRO A 499 -4.29 24.91 -11.32
CA PRO A 499 -4.11 23.93 -12.38
C PRO A 499 -2.95 24.29 -13.32
N ASP A 500 -2.80 25.59 -13.62
CA ASP A 500 -1.81 26.09 -14.58
C ASP A 500 -0.36 25.90 -14.08
N GLY A 501 -0.14 25.88 -12.76
CA GLY A 501 1.17 25.62 -12.16
C GLY A 501 1.69 24.20 -12.39
N LEU A 502 0.83 23.26 -12.82
CA LEU A 502 1.22 21.87 -13.06
C LEU A 502 1.70 21.60 -14.48
N ARG A 503 1.65 22.55 -15.42
CA ARG A 503 1.94 22.33 -16.85
C ARG A 503 3.23 21.55 -17.14
N GLU A 504 4.31 21.87 -16.43
CA GLU A 504 5.61 21.19 -16.59
C GLU A 504 5.64 19.76 -16.04
N LEU A 505 4.57 19.32 -15.38
CA LEU A 505 4.42 18.03 -14.72
C LEU A 505 3.30 17.18 -15.34
N LEU A 506 2.78 17.52 -16.53
CA LEU A 506 1.72 16.77 -17.18
C LEU A 506 2.26 16.02 -18.40
N PRO A 507 1.99 14.71 -18.55
CA PRO A 507 2.16 14.03 -19.83
C PRO A 507 1.10 14.50 -20.83
N THR A 508 1.33 14.27 -22.12
CA THR A 508 0.34 14.60 -23.17
C THR A 508 -0.78 13.55 -23.17
N PRO A 509 -2.04 13.92 -22.92
CA PRO A 509 -3.16 12.97 -22.98
C PRO A 509 -3.38 12.44 -24.40
N HIS A 510 -3.95 11.23 -24.51
CA HIS A 510 -4.36 10.63 -25.77
C HIS A 510 -5.53 9.65 -25.54
N ALA A 511 -6.04 9.00 -26.59
CA ALA A 511 -7.24 8.16 -26.53
C ALA A 511 -7.26 7.01 -25.49
N ARG A 512 -6.10 6.63 -24.93
CA ARG A 512 -5.95 5.58 -23.90
C ARG A 512 -5.21 6.08 -22.64
N GLY A 513 -4.90 7.38 -22.59
CA GLY A 513 -4.05 8.01 -21.58
C GLY A 513 -4.66 9.33 -21.12
N HIS A 514 -5.17 9.37 -19.89
CA HIS A 514 -5.95 10.51 -19.41
C HIS A 514 -5.31 11.18 -18.20
N VAL A 515 -5.43 12.51 -18.15
CA VAL A 515 -5.00 13.34 -17.01
C VAL A 515 -6.21 14.03 -16.40
N LEU A 516 -6.42 13.81 -15.10
CA LEU A 516 -7.47 14.46 -14.33
C LEU A 516 -6.84 15.27 -13.19
N ILE A 517 -7.20 16.55 -13.07
CA ILE A 517 -6.70 17.47 -12.05
C ILE A 517 -7.87 17.93 -11.19
N THR A 518 -7.76 17.87 -9.85
CA THR A 518 -8.73 18.52 -8.97
C THR A 518 -8.18 19.84 -8.44
N SER A 519 -8.99 20.90 -8.50
CA SER A 519 -8.59 22.23 -8.02
C SER A 519 -9.75 23.03 -7.43
N ARG A 520 -9.42 24.11 -6.72
CA ARG A 520 -10.41 25.09 -6.22
C ARG A 520 -10.87 26.07 -7.31
N THR A 521 -10.05 26.27 -8.33
CA THR A 521 -10.29 27.24 -9.40
C THR A 521 -10.34 26.54 -10.75
N ALA A 522 -11.08 27.14 -11.69
CA ALA A 522 -11.00 26.76 -13.10
C ALA A 522 -9.60 27.09 -13.66
N PRO A 523 -9.17 26.44 -14.77
CA PRO A 523 -7.94 26.81 -15.46
C PRO A 523 -8.04 28.24 -16.03
N ALA A 524 -7.00 29.06 -15.84
CA ALA A 524 -7.02 30.47 -16.27
C ALA A 524 -6.57 30.66 -17.73
N THR A 525 -5.88 29.67 -18.29
CA THR A 525 -5.29 29.76 -19.64
C THR A 525 -5.75 28.61 -20.53
N ALA A 526 -5.87 28.88 -21.84
CA ALA A 526 -6.29 27.89 -22.83
C ALA A 526 -5.37 26.64 -22.83
N GLY A 527 -5.96 25.47 -23.11
CA GLY A 527 -5.24 24.19 -23.19
C GLY A 527 -5.56 23.15 -22.11
N MET A 528 -6.53 23.42 -21.23
CA MET A 528 -7.10 22.43 -20.30
C MET A 528 -8.63 22.48 -20.36
N ALA A 529 -9.28 21.32 -20.42
CA ALA A 529 -10.73 21.22 -20.28
C ALA A 529 -11.14 21.44 -18.82
N ALA A 530 -12.35 21.95 -18.59
CA ALA A 530 -12.84 22.26 -17.25
C ALA A 530 -14.19 21.60 -17.00
N PHE A 531 -14.32 20.93 -15.86
CA PHE A 531 -15.57 20.35 -15.37
C PHE A 531 -15.93 21.01 -14.03
N ALA A 532 -17.00 21.81 -14.03
CA ALA A 532 -17.54 22.39 -12.83
C ALA A 532 -18.35 21.33 -12.07
N LEU A 533 -17.87 20.88 -10.92
CA LEU A 533 -18.57 19.86 -10.14
C LEU A 533 -19.82 20.49 -9.49
N PRO A 534 -21.04 20.01 -9.79
CA PRO A 534 -22.25 20.55 -9.17
C PRO A 534 -22.35 20.21 -7.68
N PRO A 535 -23.18 20.91 -6.88
CA PRO A 535 -23.49 20.52 -5.52
C PRO A 535 -24.35 19.24 -5.51
N MET A 536 -24.76 18.78 -4.33
CA MET A 536 -25.67 17.64 -4.23
C MET A 536 -27.06 17.98 -4.76
N SER A 537 -27.74 16.98 -5.32
CA SER A 537 -29.18 17.09 -5.61
C SER A 537 -30.02 17.00 -4.32
N PRO A 538 -31.30 17.43 -4.32
CA PRO A 538 -32.18 17.24 -3.17
C PRO A 538 -32.34 15.76 -2.77
N ALA A 539 -32.41 14.86 -3.76
CA ALA A 539 -32.48 13.42 -3.52
C ALA A 539 -31.21 12.87 -2.87
N GLU A 540 -30.03 13.30 -3.35
CA GLU A 540 -28.73 12.96 -2.76
C GLU A 540 -28.63 13.46 -1.31
N CYS A 541 -29.05 14.71 -1.06
CA CYS A 541 -29.04 15.30 0.27
C CYS A 541 -29.94 14.53 1.24
N ARG A 542 -31.16 14.18 0.82
CA ARG A 542 -32.08 13.36 1.59
C ARG A 542 -31.48 12.00 1.93
N ALA A 543 -30.82 11.34 0.98
CA ALA A 543 -30.17 10.05 1.23
C ALA A 543 -29.05 10.15 2.27
N VAL A 544 -28.18 11.19 2.20
CA VAL A 544 -27.13 11.42 3.20
C VAL A 544 -27.71 11.72 4.59
N LEU A 545 -28.77 12.54 4.67
CA LEU A 545 -29.42 12.86 5.94
C LEU A 545 -30.14 11.64 6.53
N GLY A 546 -30.86 10.89 5.69
CA GLY A 546 -31.60 9.68 6.07
C GLY A 546 -30.72 8.53 6.55
N GLU A 547 -29.47 8.45 6.08
CA GLU A 547 -28.49 7.48 6.57
C GLU A 547 -28.23 7.63 8.09
N GLN A 548 -28.21 8.88 8.58
CA GLN A 548 -27.95 9.18 10.00
C GLN A 548 -29.23 9.42 10.80
N LEU A 549 -30.31 9.85 10.15
CA LEU A 549 -31.60 10.14 10.75
C LEU A 549 -32.74 9.60 9.85
N PRO A 550 -33.07 8.30 9.93
CA PRO A 550 -34.07 7.66 9.05
C PRO A 550 -35.47 8.28 9.12
N GLU A 551 -35.80 8.98 10.21
CA GLU A 551 -37.11 9.58 10.45
C GLU A 551 -37.28 10.98 9.83
N ILE A 552 -36.25 11.50 9.14
CA ILE A 552 -36.31 12.77 8.44
C ILE A 552 -37.28 12.70 7.26
N ASP A 553 -38.22 13.65 7.19
CA ASP A 553 -39.13 13.76 6.05
C ASP A 553 -38.53 14.56 4.89
N GLU A 554 -39.21 14.54 3.74
CA GLU A 554 -38.72 15.15 2.51
C GLU A 554 -38.64 16.69 2.60
N ASP A 555 -39.63 17.34 3.21
CA ASP A 555 -39.64 18.80 3.42
C ASP A 555 -38.51 19.24 4.36
N GLN A 556 -38.29 18.49 5.44
CA GLN A 556 -37.18 18.73 6.37
C GLN A 556 -35.83 18.60 5.68
N ALA A 557 -35.63 17.52 4.91
CA ALA A 557 -34.38 17.29 4.20
C ALA A 557 -34.10 18.40 3.18
N GLU A 558 -35.12 18.83 2.43
CA GLU A 558 -34.99 19.92 1.47
C GLU A 558 -34.65 21.24 2.17
N ARG A 559 -35.32 21.59 3.26
CA ARG A 559 -35.06 22.82 4.03
C ARG A 559 -33.64 22.86 4.60
N VAL A 560 -33.16 21.74 5.13
CA VAL A 560 -31.76 21.63 5.59
C VAL A 560 -30.80 21.81 4.41
N GLY A 561 -31.07 21.13 3.29
CA GLY A 561 -30.28 21.22 2.06
C GLY A 561 -30.18 22.65 1.51
N GLN A 562 -31.30 23.37 1.43
CA GLN A 562 -31.34 24.77 0.98
C GLN A 562 -30.48 25.68 1.87
N VAL A 563 -30.50 25.47 3.19
CA VAL A 563 -29.75 26.28 4.15
C VAL A 563 -28.25 26.03 4.08
N VAL A 564 -27.83 24.76 3.97
CA VAL A 564 -26.41 24.39 3.84
C VAL A 564 -25.89 24.43 2.40
N GLY A 565 -26.72 24.87 1.45
CA GLY A 565 -26.39 25.04 0.04
C GLY A 565 -26.09 23.74 -0.70
N PHE A 566 -26.63 22.61 -0.23
CA PHE A 566 -26.39 21.26 -0.76
C PHE A 566 -24.88 20.91 -0.92
N VAL A 567 -24.01 21.52 -0.10
CA VAL A 567 -22.57 21.24 -0.12
C VAL A 567 -22.31 19.89 0.59
N PRO A 568 -21.73 18.87 -0.06
CA PRO A 568 -21.52 17.53 0.51
C PRO A 568 -21.00 17.50 1.95
N LEU A 569 -19.91 18.22 2.22
CA LEU A 569 -19.33 18.24 3.56
C LEU A 569 -20.24 18.94 4.57
N ALA A 570 -20.91 20.03 4.19
CA ALA A 570 -21.82 20.75 5.08
C ALA A 570 -23.06 19.90 5.40
N VAL A 571 -23.61 19.19 4.40
CA VAL A 571 -24.70 18.23 4.57
C VAL A 571 -24.27 17.08 5.48
N ARG A 572 -23.06 16.54 5.33
CA ARG A 572 -22.55 15.46 6.20
C ARG A 572 -22.42 15.93 7.66
N ILE A 573 -21.83 17.11 7.90
CA ILE A 573 -21.76 17.68 9.26
C ILE A 573 -23.18 17.92 9.81
N ALA A 574 -24.11 18.42 8.98
CA ALA A 574 -25.50 18.62 9.38
C ALA A 574 -26.17 17.30 9.77
N ALA A 575 -25.99 16.23 8.98
CA ALA A 575 -26.52 14.89 9.27
C ALA A 575 -26.06 14.39 10.64
N LEU A 576 -24.75 14.52 10.92
CA LEU A 576 -24.16 14.13 12.19
C LEU A 576 -24.68 14.97 13.36
N CYS A 577 -24.75 16.30 13.21
CA CYS A 577 -25.33 17.18 14.22
C CYS A 577 -26.82 16.89 14.49
N LEU A 578 -27.60 16.60 13.45
CA LEU A 578 -29.01 16.23 13.56
C LEU A 578 -29.19 14.91 14.30
N ALA A 579 -28.40 13.89 13.96
CA ALA A 579 -28.41 12.60 14.66
C ALA A 579 -28.07 12.76 16.15
N GLU A 580 -27.05 13.56 16.49
CA GLU A 580 -26.70 13.88 17.88
C GLU A 580 -27.82 14.59 18.63
N ARG A 581 -28.42 15.62 18.02
CA ARG A 581 -29.51 16.38 18.65
C ARG A 581 -30.78 15.57 18.80
N ALA A 582 -31.14 14.77 17.80
CA ALA A 582 -32.28 13.86 17.88
C ALA A 582 -32.06 12.81 18.98
N ALA A 583 -30.85 12.23 19.08
CA ALA A 583 -30.50 11.32 20.16
C ALA A 583 -30.56 12.01 21.54
N ALA A 584 -30.14 13.26 21.65
CA ALA A 584 -30.27 14.05 22.88
C ALA A 584 -31.75 14.26 23.27
N HIS A 585 -32.60 14.70 22.36
CA HIS A 585 -34.04 14.87 22.62
C HIS A 585 -34.74 13.57 23.03
N ARG A 586 -34.33 12.43 22.45
CA ARG A 586 -34.84 11.11 22.87
C ARG A 586 -34.43 10.75 24.30
N ARG A 587 -33.20 11.09 24.70
CA ARG A 587 -32.68 10.81 26.04
C ARG A 587 -33.22 11.76 27.11
N ASP A 588 -33.21 13.05 26.82
CA ASP A 588 -33.41 14.10 27.82
C ASP A 588 -34.90 14.49 27.92
N ASP A 589 -35.61 14.51 26.79
CA ASP A 589 -36.99 15.00 26.71
C ASP A 589 -38.03 13.86 26.50
N SER A 590 -37.57 12.60 26.46
CA SER A 590 -38.41 11.41 26.21
C SER A 590 -39.31 11.53 24.95
N MET A 591 -38.85 12.27 23.94
CA MET A 591 -39.60 12.47 22.69
C MET A 591 -39.61 11.20 21.82
N GLY A 592 -40.74 10.93 21.15
CA GLY A 592 -40.80 9.90 20.10
C GLY A 592 -39.98 10.29 18.86
N ASP A 593 -39.57 9.31 18.05
CA ASP A 593 -38.53 9.51 17.02
C ASP A 593 -38.82 10.65 16.03
N ARG A 594 -40.05 10.73 15.48
CA ARG A 594 -40.44 11.83 14.57
C ARG A 594 -40.48 13.20 15.24
N ALA A 595 -40.81 13.27 16.53
CA ALA A 595 -40.83 14.54 17.26
C ALA A 595 -39.41 15.01 17.57
N ALA A 596 -38.52 14.08 17.96
CA ALA A 596 -37.10 14.35 18.16
C ALA A 596 -36.41 14.83 16.86
N ALA A 597 -36.71 14.20 15.72
CA ALA A 597 -36.23 14.63 14.41
C ALA A 597 -36.65 16.07 14.06
N ARG A 598 -37.96 16.39 14.22
CA ARG A 598 -38.48 17.75 14.04
C ARG A 598 -37.78 18.79 14.92
N ALA A 599 -37.60 18.48 16.21
CA ALA A 599 -36.94 19.36 17.16
C ALA A 599 -35.46 19.59 16.79
N ALA A 600 -34.75 18.54 16.40
CA ALA A 600 -33.35 18.61 15.96
C ALA A 600 -33.19 19.48 14.70
N VAL A 601 -34.07 19.34 13.71
CA VAL A 601 -34.09 20.19 12.50
C VAL A 601 -34.36 21.64 12.88
N GLY A 602 -35.33 21.90 13.75
CA GLY A 602 -35.63 23.25 14.24
C GLY A 602 -34.42 23.92 14.90
N TYR A 603 -33.72 23.17 15.76
CA TYR A 603 -32.48 23.62 16.41
C TYR A 603 -31.38 23.94 15.40
N LEU A 604 -31.10 23.02 14.46
CA LEU A 604 -30.06 23.21 13.45
C LEU A 604 -30.29 24.48 12.63
N LEU A 605 -31.53 24.70 12.16
CA LEU A 605 -31.88 25.87 11.35
C LEU A 605 -31.80 27.19 12.14
N ALA A 606 -32.03 27.17 13.45
CA ALA A 606 -31.86 28.34 14.31
C ALA A 606 -30.37 28.65 14.51
N GLU A 607 -29.58 27.67 14.92
CA GLU A 607 -28.14 27.81 15.15
C GLU A 607 -27.39 28.21 13.87
N TYR A 608 -27.78 27.64 12.72
CA TYR A 608 -27.18 28.00 11.45
C TYR A 608 -27.38 29.49 11.13
N ARG A 609 -28.59 30.03 11.31
CA ARG A 609 -28.87 31.46 11.06
C ARG A 609 -28.03 32.36 11.96
N THR A 610 -27.96 32.04 13.25
CA THR A 610 -27.14 32.76 14.23
C THR A 610 -25.65 32.73 13.84
N ALA A 611 -25.13 31.55 13.51
CA ALA A 611 -23.73 31.36 13.14
C ALA A 611 -23.39 32.05 11.82
N GLN A 612 -24.30 32.01 10.83
CA GLN A 612 -24.14 32.66 9.54
C GLN A 612 -24.07 34.18 9.69
N GLN A 613 -24.98 34.77 10.45
CA GLN A 613 -24.98 36.22 10.70
C GLN A 613 -23.69 36.65 11.40
N ALA A 614 -23.27 35.95 12.45
CA ALA A 614 -22.04 36.27 13.18
C ALA A 614 -20.77 36.11 12.31
N LEU A 615 -20.80 35.26 11.28
CA LEU A 615 -19.68 35.08 10.36
C LEU A 615 -19.67 36.17 9.28
N LEU A 616 -20.85 36.54 8.74
CA LEU A 616 -20.99 37.67 7.81
C LEU A 616 -20.54 39.00 8.44
N GLU A 617 -20.90 39.25 9.70
CA GLU A 617 -20.50 40.46 10.42
C GLU A 617 -18.99 40.56 10.65
N ARG A 618 -18.33 39.41 10.93
CA ARG A 618 -16.89 39.37 11.24
C ARG A 618 -16.00 39.29 10.01
N GLU A 619 -16.39 38.52 9.00
CA GLU A 619 -15.52 38.11 7.88
C GLU A 619 -16.06 38.53 6.51
N GLY A 620 -17.27 39.10 6.43
CA GLY A 620 -17.91 39.55 5.18
C GLY A 620 -18.40 38.42 4.26
N THR A 621 -18.10 37.16 4.59
CA THR A 621 -18.55 35.98 3.85
C THR A 621 -18.94 34.88 4.83
N ALA A 622 -19.88 34.01 4.44
CA ALA A 622 -20.28 32.88 5.28
C ALA A 622 -20.39 31.58 4.47
N PRO A 623 -19.25 30.93 4.14
CA PRO A 623 -19.25 29.65 3.46
C PRO A 623 -20.02 28.59 4.28
N PRO A 624 -20.91 27.77 3.68
CA PRO A 624 -21.74 26.83 4.43
C PRO A 624 -20.96 25.88 5.36
N VAL A 625 -19.78 25.42 4.94
CA VAL A 625 -18.90 24.58 5.78
C VAL A 625 -18.42 25.34 7.02
N ALA A 626 -18.02 26.61 6.89
CA ALA A 626 -17.55 27.41 8.02
C ALA A 626 -18.68 27.70 9.02
N VAL A 627 -19.89 27.97 8.53
CA VAL A 627 -21.10 28.10 9.36
C VAL A 627 -21.38 26.78 10.08
N MET A 628 -21.36 25.66 9.35
CA MET A 628 -21.60 24.33 9.92
C MET A 628 -20.55 23.92 10.95
N VAL A 629 -19.28 24.32 10.80
CA VAL A 629 -18.25 24.11 11.84
C VAL A 629 -18.63 24.84 13.14
N ARG A 630 -19.17 26.06 13.06
CA ARG A 630 -19.66 26.80 14.25
C ARG A 630 -20.87 26.11 14.88
N VAL A 631 -21.84 25.66 14.07
CA VAL A 631 -23.01 24.89 14.54
C VAL A 631 -22.58 23.58 15.20
N ALA A 632 -21.63 22.86 14.63
CA ALA A 632 -21.08 21.63 15.19
C ALA A 632 -20.35 21.88 16.52
N ARG A 633 -19.61 23.00 16.66
CA ARG A 633 -19.00 23.40 17.93
C ARG A 633 -20.02 23.69 19.03
N GLN A 634 -21.22 24.18 18.70
CA GLN A 634 -22.31 24.31 19.69
C GLN A 634 -22.94 22.96 19.98
N THR A 635 -23.21 22.17 18.94
CA THR A 635 -23.84 20.86 19.07
C THR A 635 -23.01 19.90 19.92
N VAL A 636 -21.67 19.93 19.81
CA VAL A 636 -20.78 19.03 20.56
C VAL A 636 -20.92 19.19 22.07
N LEU A 637 -21.26 20.39 22.57
CA LEU A 637 -21.40 20.68 24.01
C LEU A 637 -22.56 19.90 24.66
N HIS A 638 -23.51 19.44 23.85
CA HIS A 638 -24.66 18.63 24.25
C HIS A 638 -24.42 17.12 24.11
N THR A 639 -23.24 16.69 23.67
CA THR A 639 -22.92 15.26 23.58
C THR A 639 -22.64 14.67 24.98
N PRO A 640 -22.85 13.35 25.18
CA PRO A 640 -22.49 12.68 26.43
C PRO A 640 -21.01 12.80 26.78
N GLY A 641 -20.13 12.82 25.76
CA GLY A 641 -18.69 12.99 25.98
C GLY A 641 -18.33 14.37 26.51
N ALA A 642 -18.97 15.43 26.00
CA ALA A 642 -18.81 16.78 26.55
C ALA A 642 -19.38 16.91 27.97
N ALA A 643 -20.50 16.22 28.27
CA ALA A 643 -21.06 16.17 29.62
C ALA A 643 -20.13 15.44 30.60
N ALA A 644 -19.54 14.32 30.18
CA ALA A 644 -18.54 13.58 30.96
C ALA A 644 -17.32 14.46 31.25
N TRP A 645 -16.80 15.18 30.25
CA TRP A 645 -15.67 16.08 30.46
C TRP A 645 -16.00 17.23 31.43
N ARG A 646 -17.18 17.86 31.29
CA ARG A 646 -17.63 18.91 32.21
C ARG A 646 -17.78 18.43 33.66
N ALA A 647 -18.05 17.14 33.88
CA ALA A 647 -18.11 16.57 35.21
C ALA A 647 -16.72 16.46 35.86
N GLU A 648 -15.67 16.28 35.06
CA GLU A 648 -14.28 16.19 35.51
C GLU A 648 -13.60 17.55 35.63
N SER A 649 -13.83 18.45 34.68
CA SER A 649 -13.35 19.84 34.71
C SER A 649 -14.43 20.79 34.21
N ARG A 650 -14.95 21.63 35.13
CA ARG A 650 -16.06 22.57 34.83
C ARG A 650 -15.63 23.85 34.12
N THR A 651 -14.34 24.15 34.13
CA THR A 651 -13.77 25.45 33.77
C THR A 651 -12.96 25.41 32.48
N SER A 652 -12.50 24.23 32.05
CA SER A 652 -11.66 24.05 30.86
C SER A 652 -12.48 23.72 29.61
N ASP A 653 -12.26 24.47 28.51
CA ASP A 653 -12.76 24.13 27.17
C ASP A 653 -11.80 23.14 26.48
N ALA A 654 -11.73 21.93 27.01
CA ALA A 654 -10.82 20.89 26.50
C ALA A 654 -11.18 20.44 25.08
N LEU A 655 -12.46 20.35 24.74
CA LEU A 655 -12.89 19.96 23.40
C LEU A 655 -12.50 21.03 22.37
N GLY A 656 -12.70 22.32 22.69
CA GLY A 656 -12.26 23.42 21.84
C GLY A 656 -10.73 23.45 21.69
N TRP A 657 -10.00 23.27 22.79
CA TRP A 657 -8.53 23.21 22.77
C TRP A 657 -8.02 22.05 21.90
N LEU A 658 -8.55 20.83 22.07
CA LEU A 658 -8.17 19.65 21.30
C LEU A 658 -8.50 19.79 19.81
N LEU A 659 -9.65 20.36 19.47
CA LEU A 659 -10.03 20.66 18.09
C LEU A 659 -9.04 21.64 17.46
N ASN A 660 -8.69 22.71 18.19
CA ASN A 660 -7.74 23.71 17.73
C ASN A 660 -6.34 23.11 17.56
N ALA A 661 -5.87 22.34 18.54
CA ALA A 661 -4.59 21.64 18.50
C ALA A 661 -4.50 20.65 17.32
N ALA A 662 -5.52 19.83 17.12
CA ALA A 662 -5.63 18.91 15.98
C ALA A 662 -5.55 19.65 14.64
N SER A 663 -6.10 20.86 14.57
CA SER A 663 -6.05 21.66 13.34
C SER A 663 -4.66 22.21 13.03
N LEU A 664 -3.78 22.41 14.02
CA LEU A 664 -2.42 22.95 13.83
C LEU A 664 -1.40 21.86 13.46
N LEU A 665 -1.70 20.60 13.78
CA LEU A 665 -0.92 19.42 13.43
C LEU A 665 -1.19 18.95 11.99
N THR A 666 -0.37 18.04 11.46
CA THR A 666 -0.60 17.52 10.11
C THR A 666 -1.74 16.49 10.11
N GLY A 667 -2.87 16.83 9.48
CA GLY A 667 -4.14 16.06 9.51
C GLY A 667 -4.15 14.71 8.74
N ARG A 668 -3.08 13.92 8.80
CA ARG A 668 -2.95 12.62 8.13
C ARG A 668 -2.71 11.45 9.11
N GLY A 669 -3.15 11.58 10.36
CA GLY A 669 -2.88 10.60 11.40
C GLY A 669 -1.90 11.13 12.42
N MET A 670 -2.44 11.58 13.55
CA MET A 670 -1.67 11.93 14.72
C MET A 670 -1.63 10.75 15.68
N GLY A 671 -0.47 10.39 16.23
CA GLY A 671 -0.43 9.42 17.33
C GLY A 671 -1.16 9.97 18.56
N LEU A 672 -2.12 9.22 19.10
CA LEU A 672 -2.86 9.58 20.32
C LEU A 672 -1.93 9.85 21.51
N GLU A 673 -0.74 9.26 21.51
CA GLU A 673 0.30 9.43 22.54
C GLU A 673 0.72 10.89 22.71
N LEU A 674 0.76 11.69 21.64
CA LEU A 674 1.08 13.11 21.75
C LEU A 674 0.00 13.86 22.56
N LEU A 675 -1.27 13.64 22.21
CA LEU A 675 -2.44 14.27 22.82
C LEU A 675 -2.71 13.79 24.25
N ARG A 676 -2.23 12.60 24.62
CA ARG A 676 -2.26 12.04 25.99
C ARG A 676 -1.04 12.40 26.83
N SER A 677 -0.09 13.14 26.28
CA SER A 677 1.10 13.54 27.05
C SER A 677 0.72 14.31 28.31
N ARG A 678 1.51 14.11 29.38
CA ARG A 678 1.33 14.81 30.67
C ARG A 678 1.21 16.33 30.50
N ARG A 679 1.95 16.90 29.54
CA ARG A 679 1.94 18.33 29.26
C ARG A 679 0.61 18.81 28.68
N ILE A 680 0.05 18.08 27.71
CA ILE A 680 -1.27 18.40 27.17
C ILE A 680 -2.35 18.18 28.23
N LEU A 681 -2.28 17.08 28.99
CA LEU A 681 -3.21 16.84 30.11
C LEU A 681 -3.18 17.99 31.15
N ALA A 682 -2.01 18.56 31.44
CA ALA A 682 -1.89 19.70 32.34
C ALA A 682 -2.56 20.96 31.77
N GLU A 683 -2.43 21.22 30.46
CA GLU A 683 -3.13 22.32 29.79
C GLU A 683 -4.64 22.12 29.78
N LEU A 684 -5.10 20.88 29.55
CA LEU A 684 -6.53 20.54 29.58
C LEU A 684 -7.13 20.61 30.99
N ALA A 685 -6.34 20.44 32.05
CA ALA A 685 -6.77 20.63 33.44
C ALA A 685 -6.76 22.10 33.89
N GLY A 686 -6.05 22.99 33.19
CA GLY A 686 -5.88 24.38 33.59
C GLY A 686 -7.14 25.23 33.38
N ASP A 687 -7.45 26.09 34.35
CA ASP A 687 -8.36 27.21 34.16
C ASP A 687 -7.66 28.20 33.22
N GLY A 688 -8.15 28.37 31.99
CA GLY A 688 -7.56 29.24 30.95
C GLY A 688 -7.34 30.72 31.33
N THR A 689 -7.61 31.10 32.58
CA THR A 689 -7.30 32.38 33.22
C THR A 689 -5.82 32.54 33.58
N THR A 690 -5.10 31.47 33.89
CA THR A 690 -3.65 31.53 34.21
C THR A 690 -2.77 31.74 32.97
N ALA A 691 -3.19 31.25 31.81
CA ALA A 691 -2.49 31.44 30.53
C ALA A 691 -2.60 32.87 29.97
N ARG A 692 -3.66 33.61 30.32
CA ARG A 692 -3.89 34.99 29.86
C ARG A 692 -3.21 36.06 30.73
N ASN A 693 -2.65 35.70 31.89
CA ASN A 693 -2.09 36.66 32.83
C ASN A 693 -0.81 36.11 33.52
N PRO A 694 0.39 36.44 33.03
CA PRO A 694 1.66 35.85 33.50
C PRO A 694 2.06 36.24 34.95
N GLY A 695 1.26 37.07 35.63
CA GLY A 695 1.42 37.44 37.04
C GLY A 695 0.55 36.68 38.04
N ALA A 696 -0.29 35.73 37.59
CA ALA A 696 -1.11 34.92 38.47
C ALA A 696 -0.28 33.86 39.22
N ALA A 697 -0.69 33.54 40.46
CA ALA A 697 0.00 32.62 41.35
C ALA A 697 0.36 31.29 40.67
N ARG A 698 1.59 30.82 40.90
CA ARG A 698 2.14 29.56 40.39
C ARG A 698 1.12 28.43 40.61
N PRO A 699 0.75 27.65 39.57
CA PRO A 699 -0.19 26.56 39.74
C PRO A 699 0.34 25.59 40.82
N PRO A 700 -0.56 24.92 41.57
CA PRO A 700 -0.18 23.98 42.62
C PRO A 700 0.81 22.94 42.06
N ALA A 701 1.75 22.51 42.89
CA ALA A 701 2.90 21.69 42.48
C ALA A 701 2.51 20.34 41.83
N ASP A 702 1.26 19.89 41.99
CA ASP A 702 0.70 18.72 41.33
C ASP A 702 -0.79 18.96 40.98
N PRO A 703 -1.12 19.47 39.79
CA PRO A 703 -2.51 19.55 39.35
C PRO A 703 -3.08 18.14 39.18
N ARG A 704 -4.32 17.91 39.61
CA ARG A 704 -5.03 16.66 39.32
C ARG A 704 -5.26 16.59 37.82
N LEU A 705 -4.48 15.77 37.14
CA LEU A 705 -4.57 15.60 35.69
C LEU A 705 -5.85 14.84 35.32
N PRO A 706 -6.46 15.12 34.16
CA PRO A 706 -7.57 14.34 33.66
C PRO A 706 -7.10 12.93 33.30
N ASP A 707 -8.01 11.95 33.36
CA ASP A 707 -7.71 10.60 32.89
C ASP A 707 -7.36 10.60 31.39
N GLU A 708 -6.32 9.86 30.97
CA GLU A 708 -5.93 9.74 29.56
C GLU A 708 -7.07 9.23 28.66
N HIS A 709 -7.96 8.39 29.20
CA HIS A 709 -9.14 7.90 28.50
C HIS A 709 -10.10 9.03 28.13
N MET A 710 -10.14 10.09 28.91
CA MET A 710 -11.04 11.22 28.67
C MET A 710 -10.65 11.98 27.41
N VAL A 711 -9.36 12.02 27.05
CA VAL A 711 -8.93 12.58 25.75
C VAL A 711 -9.61 11.83 24.60
N SER A 712 -9.72 10.51 24.72
CA SER A 712 -10.43 9.67 23.73
C SER A 712 -11.92 9.97 23.71
N VAL A 713 -12.54 10.21 24.87
CA VAL A 713 -13.94 10.63 25.00
C VAL A 713 -14.19 11.96 24.31
N ALA A 714 -13.30 12.95 24.50
CA ALA A 714 -13.39 14.26 23.86
C ALA A 714 -13.20 14.18 22.34
N LEU A 715 -12.20 13.41 21.88
CA LEU A 715 -11.97 13.18 20.45
C LEU A 715 -13.16 12.47 19.80
N TRP A 716 -13.75 11.47 20.48
CA TRP A 716 -14.95 10.79 20.00
C TRP A 716 -16.15 11.74 19.95
N ALA A 717 -16.33 12.62 20.94
CA ALA A 717 -17.39 13.63 20.90
C ALA A 717 -17.25 14.57 19.69
N LEU A 718 -16.04 15.03 19.38
CA LEU A 718 -15.75 15.83 18.20
C LEU A 718 -15.98 15.05 16.89
N SER A 719 -15.69 13.74 16.89
CA SER A 719 -15.95 12.85 15.75
C SER A 719 -17.43 12.70 15.46
N ARG A 720 -18.26 12.55 16.51
CA ARG A 720 -19.72 12.40 16.40
C ARG A 720 -20.43 13.58 15.72
N VAL A 721 -19.82 14.76 15.68
CA VAL A 721 -20.35 15.95 14.98
C VAL A 721 -19.59 16.30 13.70
N GLY A 722 -18.66 15.44 13.25
CA GLY A 722 -17.91 15.60 12.01
C GLY A 722 -16.80 16.66 12.03
N LEU A 723 -16.34 17.07 13.23
CA LEU A 723 -15.24 18.03 13.37
C LEU A 723 -13.86 17.38 13.29
N LEU A 724 -13.79 16.08 13.60
CA LEU A 724 -12.61 15.22 13.51
C LEU A 724 -13.04 13.84 12.97
N ASP A 725 -12.08 13.05 12.51
CA ASP A 725 -12.28 11.64 12.18
C ASP A 725 -11.34 10.81 13.07
N VAL A 726 -11.87 9.82 13.76
CA VAL A 726 -11.13 9.04 14.77
C VAL A 726 -11.29 7.55 14.48
N ASP A 727 -10.17 6.89 14.20
CA ASP A 727 -10.09 5.45 13.91
C ASP A 727 -9.15 4.78 14.93
N PHE A 728 -9.75 4.26 16.01
CA PHE A 728 -8.99 3.60 17.07
C PHE A 728 -8.36 2.26 16.64
N ASP A 729 -8.83 1.66 15.54
CA ASP A 729 -8.30 0.40 15.01
C ASP A 729 -7.03 0.62 14.16
N ARG A 730 -6.73 1.88 13.82
CA ARG A 730 -5.51 2.29 13.10
C ARG A 730 -4.57 3.10 14.01
N PRO A 731 -3.82 2.45 14.91
CA PRO A 731 -3.02 3.13 15.94
C PRO A 731 -1.90 4.02 15.37
N ASP A 732 -1.46 3.79 14.13
CA ASP A 732 -0.44 4.61 13.47
C ASP A 732 -0.99 5.93 12.94
N GLN A 733 -2.30 6.02 12.67
CA GLN A 733 -2.96 7.22 12.13
C GLN A 733 -4.39 7.42 12.67
N PRO A 734 -4.58 7.44 14.01
CA PRO A 734 -5.89 7.33 14.62
C PRO A 734 -6.73 8.60 14.52
N LEU A 735 -6.17 9.71 14.05
CA LEU A 735 -6.84 11.01 14.01
C LEU A 735 -6.63 11.74 12.68
N GLY A 736 -7.73 12.03 11.99
CA GLY A 736 -7.80 12.83 10.77
C GLY A 736 -8.66 14.07 10.94
N GLN A 737 -8.43 15.08 10.10
CA GLN A 737 -9.32 16.23 10.00
C GLN A 737 -9.46 16.65 8.54
N HIS A 738 -10.71 16.85 8.10
CA HIS A 738 -10.99 17.33 6.76
C HIS A 738 -10.39 18.74 6.58
N HIS A 739 -9.67 18.97 5.48
CA HIS A 739 -8.94 20.23 5.25
C HIS A 739 -9.84 21.48 5.33
N ALA A 740 -11.06 21.43 4.77
CA ALA A 740 -12.02 22.53 4.89
C ALA A 740 -12.44 22.83 6.34
N VAL A 741 -12.59 21.80 7.18
CA VAL A 741 -12.88 21.95 8.62
C VAL A 741 -11.66 22.56 9.31
N ARG A 742 -10.47 22.01 9.04
CA ARG A 742 -9.21 22.53 9.56
C ARG A 742 -9.00 24.01 9.24
N ASP A 743 -9.24 24.40 7.99
CA ASP A 743 -9.06 25.78 7.54
C ASP A 743 -10.09 26.72 8.20
N ALA A 744 -11.35 26.29 8.32
CA ALA A 744 -12.39 27.04 9.03
C ALA A 744 -12.09 27.19 10.54
N VAL A 745 -11.59 26.12 11.19
CA VAL A 745 -11.16 26.17 12.60
C VAL A 745 -9.99 27.14 12.77
N ARG A 746 -8.96 27.05 11.91
CA ARG A 746 -7.80 27.95 11.92
C ARG A 746 -8.16 29.42 11.68
N ALA A 747 -9.07 29.69 10.74
CA ALA A 747 -9.54 31.05 10.45
C ALA A 747 -10.29 31.68 11.64
N GLY A 748 -11.00 30.85 12.42
CA GLY A 748 -11.71 31.28 13.63
C GLY A 748 -10.86 31.41 14.89
N MET A 749 -9.56 31.10 14.85
CA MET A 749 -8.68 31.22 16.03
C MET A 749 -8.16 32.64 16.21
N GLU A 750 -8.14 33.10 17.46
CA GLU A 750 -7.44 34.33 17.80
C GLU A 750 -5.91 34.12 17.70
N PRO A 751 -5.13 35.11 17.21
CA PRO A 751 -3.68 34.96 17.04
C PRO A 751 -2.95 34.56 18.33
N ALA A 752 -3.38 35.09 19.48
CA ALA A 752 -2.80 34.76 20.78
C ALA A 752 -3.09 33.31 21.22
N GLU A 753 -4.31 32.82 20.96
CA GLU A 753 -4.69 31.44 21.25
C GLU A 753 -3.89 30.47 20.37
N ARG A 754 -3.80 30.76 19.07
CA ARG A 754 -2.99 29.97 18.14
C ARG A 754 -1.52 29.90 18.57
N ALA A 755 -0.91 31.04 18.91
CA ALA A 755 0.48 31.09 19.36
C ALA A 755 0.71 30.25 20.63
N HIS A 756 -0.22 30.30 21.58
CA HIS A 756 -0.18 29.50 22.79
C HIS A 756 -0.28 27.99 22.50
N ILE A 757 -1.22 27.55 21.67
CA ILE A 757 -1.36 26.13 21.31
C ILE A 757 -0.12 25.64 20.55
N GLU A 758 0.39 26.41 19.57
CA GLU A 758 1.65 26.09 18.87
C GLU A 758 2.81 25.93 19.86
N GLN A 759 2.89 26.81 20.87
CA GLN A 759 3.92 26.74 21.93
C GLN A 759 3.78 25.47 22.78
N VAL A 760 2.57 25.05 23.17
CA VAL A 760 2.35 23.79 23.91
C VAL A 760 2.75 22.59 23.06
N LEU A 761 2.32 22.54 21.80
CA LEU A 761 2.60 21.44 20.88
C LEU A 761 4.10 21.29 20.60
N ARG A 762 4.80 22.40 20.33
CA ARG A 762 6.28 22.42 20.19
C ARG A 762 6.98 21.87 21.43
N GLY A 763 6.52 22.26 22.61
CA GLY A 763 7.06 21.81 23.89
C GLY A 763 6.86 20.31 24.11
N THR A 764 5.68 19.81 23.76
CA THR A 764 5.32 18.39 23.88
C THR A 764 6.13 17.52 22.91
N LEU A 765 6.26 17.95 21.64
CA LEU A 765 7.09 17.24 20.66
C LEU A 765 8.57 17.19 21.05
N ALA A 766 9.06 18.23 21.74
CA ALA A 766 10.44 18.25 22.22
C ALA A 766 10.70 17.20 23.31
N GLU A 767 9.68 16.84 24.10
CA GLU A 767 9.72 15.76 25.09
C GLU A 767 9.63 14.39 24.42
N PHE A 768 8.85 14.29 23.34
CA PHE A 768 8.61 13.05 22.58
C PHE A 768 9.71 12.70 21.56
N THR A 769 10.96 13.13 21.77
CA THR A 769 12.03 12.77 20.82
C THR A 769 12.46 11.32 21.08
N PRO A 770 12.31 10.38 20.13
CA PRO A 770 12.77 9.01 20.30
C PRO A 770 14.28 8.97 20.55
N ASP A 771 14.72 7.91 21.23
CA ASP A 771 16.12 7.66 21.59
C ASP A 771 17.05 7.75 20.37
N GLU A 772 18.30 8.18 20.56
CA GLU A 772 19.25 8.45 19.47
C GLU A 772 19.46 7.25 18.52
N ASP A 773 19.20 6.02 18.99
CA ASP A 773 19.34 4.76 18.25
C ASP A 773 18.08 4.34 17.46
N ARG A 774 16.89 4.85 17.80
CA ARG A 774 15.66 4.58 17.02
C ARG A 774 15.42 5.77 16.10
N GLY A 775 15.82 5.64 14.83
CA GLY A 775 15.63 6.67 13.82
C GLY A 775 14.24 7.33 13.86
N LEU A 776 14.21 8.66 13.68
CA LEU A 776 12.99 9.47 13.79
C LEU A 776 11.91 9.00 12.80
N SER A 777 10.67 8.86 13.28
CA SER A 777 9.54 8.52 12.43
C SER A 777 9.30 9.59 11.36
N ALA A 778 8.79 9.18 10.20
CA ALA A 778 8.47 10.11 9.11
C ALA A 778 7.40 11.15 9.52
N ASP A 779 6.63 10.88 10.59
CA ASP A 779 5.61 11.76 11.11
C ASP A 779 6.21 12.88 11.97
N TRP A 780 7.23 12.58 12.79
CA TRP A 780 7.96 13.60 13.55
C TRP A 780 8.60 14.66 12.63
N ALA A 781 9.18 14.24 11.51
CA ALA A 781 9.77 15.16 10.53
C ALA A 781 8.75 16.12 9.89
N ARG A 782 7.47 15.73 9.79
CA ARG A 782 6.41 16.62 9.26
C ARG A 782 6.01 17.68 10.27
N GLU A 783 5.93 17.32 11.54
CA GLU A 783 5.52 18.25 12.59
C GLU A 783 6.56 19.33 12.85
N VAL A 784 7.86 19.06 12.64
CA VAL A 784 8.92 20.09 12.63
C VAL A 784 8.55 21.27 11.72
N TYR A 785 8.07 20.96 10.51
CA TYR A 785 7.68 21.96 9.53
C TYR A 785 6.31 22.57 9.85
N SER A 786 5.30 21.74 10.17
CA SER A 786 3.94 22.21 10.44
C SER A 786 3.91 23.22 11.60
N LEU A 787 4.65 22.93 12.65
CA LEU A 787 4.74 23.78 13.83
C LEU A 787 5.92 24.73 13.80
N ARG A 788 6.75 24.74 12.74
CA ARG A 788 7.88 25.68 12.58
C ARG A 788 8.77 25.68 13.82
N LEU A 789 9.27 24.51 14.22
CA LEU A 789 10.01 24.32 15.49
C LEU A 789 11.21 25.27 15.65
N TRP A 790 11.76 25.76 14.54
CA TRP A 790 12.84 26.74 14.52
C TRP A 790 12.42 28.13 15.03
N GLU A 791 11.14 28.47 15.11
CA GLU A 791 10.66 29.75 15.68
C GLU A 791 10.66 29.73 17.22
N ASP A 792 10.88 28.57 17.87
CA ASP A 792 10.87 28.48 19.33
C ASP A 792 12.25 28.76 19.95
N HIS A 793 12.29 29.70 20.89
CA HIS A 793 13.52 30.12 21.54
C HIS A 793 13.87 29.28 22.79
N ARG A 794 12.96 28.40 23.26
CA ARG A 794 13.20 27.61 24.48
C ARG A 794 14.28 26.55 24.23
N PRO A 795 15.31 26.44 25.10
CA PRO A 795 16.44 25.52 24.89
C PRO A 795 16.04 24.05 24.65
N ARG A 796 14.98 23.57 25.30
CA ARG A 796 14.49 22.19 25.12
C ARG A 796 14.03 21.91 23.68
N VAL A 797 13.27 22.83 23.07
CA VAL A 797 12.78 22.70 21.69
C VAL A 797 13.94 22.80 20.71
N ARG A 798 14.85 23.77 20.90
CA ARG A 798 16.06 23.91 20.10
C ARG A 798 16.92 22.65 20.12
N ARG A 799 17.15 22.05 21.29
CA ARG A 799 17.91 20.79 21.43
C ARG A 799 17.24 19.61 20.75
N SER A 800 15.91 19.54 20.79
CA SER A 800 15.15 18.52 20.05
C SER A 800 15.32 18.69 18.53
N LEU A 801 15.22 19.92 18.01
CA LEU A 801 15.49 20.22 16.61
C LEU A 801 16.93 19.86 16.21
N LEU A 802 17.93 20.18 17.04
CA LEU A 802 19.33 19.83 16.80
C LEU A 802 19.56 18.30 16.78
N ARG A 803 18.85 17.52 17.61
CA ARG A 803 18.91 16.05 17.55
C ARG A 803 18.40 15.54 16.21
N HIS A 804 17.33 16.13 15.68
CA HIS A 804 16.83 15.78 14.35
C HIS A 804 17.79 16.10 13.22
N LEU A 805 18.32 17.32 13.20
CA LEU A 805 19.30 17.71 12.19
C LEU A 805 20.54 16.80 12.25
N ASN A 806 20.96 16.40 13.44
CA ASN A 806 22.03 15.41 13.60
C ASN A 806 21.64 14.05 12.99
N ALA A 807 20.44 13.54 13.24
CA ALA A 807 19.96 12.28 12.67
C ALA A 807 19.89 12.33 11.12
N LEU A 808 19.40 13.43 10.54
CA LEU A 808 19.44 13.65 9.08
C LEU A 808 20.89 13.60 8.55
N SER A 809 21.82 14.26 9.25
CA SER A 809 23.23 14.30 8.84
C SER A 809 23.93 12.94 8.89
N GLN A 810 23.48 12.02 9.75
CA GLN A 810 24.06 10.68 9.88
C GLN A 810 23.62 9.75 8.75
N ARG A 811 22.39 9.93 8.22
CA ARG A 811 21.91 9.16 7.06
C ARG A 811 22.55 9.62 5.76
N GLY A 812 22.78 10.94 5.63
CA GLY A 812 23.59 11.52 4.55
C GLY A 812 23.03 11.33 3.14
N GLU A 813 21.73 11.05 3.01
CA GLU A 813 21.05 11.03 1.70
C GLU A 813 20.89 12.46 1.17
N THR A 814 20.97 12.66 -0.15
CA THR A 814 20.83 13.98 -0.79
C THR A 814 19.57 14.72 -0.35
N ALA A 815 18.44 14.00 -0.26
CA ALA A 815 17.17 14.58 0.18
C ALA A 815 17.17 14.98 1.67
N ASP A 816 17.91 14.26 2.52
CA ASP A 816 18.05 14.57 3.93
C ASP A 816 19.01 15.74 4.17
N LEU A 817 20.08 15.86 3.37
CA LEU A 817 20.97 17.02 3.37
C LEU A 817 20.22 18.29 2.97
N ALA A 818 19.42 18.24 1.89
CA ALA A 818 18.61 19.38 1.45
C ALA A 818 17.60 19.83 2.53
N ARG A 819 16.93 18.89 3.21
CA ARG A 819 16.03 19.20 4.34
C ARG A 819 16.77 19.80 5.52
N LEU A 820 17.93 19.22 5.87
CA LEU A 820 18.77 19.72 6.95
C LEU A 820 19.16 21.17 6.69
N LEU A 821 19.65 21.48 5.49
CA LEU A 821 20.05 22.83 5.10
C LEU A 821 18.89 23.82 5.21
N ASP A 822 17.72 23.51 4.61
CA ASP A 822 16.53 24.38 4.69
C ASP A 822 16.07 24.63 6.14
N ILE A 823 15.99 23.60 6.99
CA ILE A 823 15.62 23.78 8.40
C ILE A 823 16.70 24.59 9.13
N SER A 824 17.98 24.32 8.84
CA SER A 824 19.08 25.00 9.50
C SER A 824 19.18 26.47 9.13
N ASP A 825 18.87 26.85 7.91
CA ASP A 825 18.83 28.25 7.47
C ASP A 825 17.69 29.00 8.15
N ARG A 826 16.49 28.40 8.23
CA ARG A 826 15.36 28.96 8.98
C ARG A 826 15.68 29.12 10.47
N ALA A 827 16.31 28.12 11.07
CA ALA A 827 16.73 28.16 12.46
C ALA A 827 17.86 29.16 12.70
N ARG A 828 18.80 29.33 11.77
CA ARG A 828 19.84 30.36 11.85
C ARG A 828 19.24 31.76 11.81
N ALA A 829 18.27 32.00 10.92
CA ALA A 829 17.56 33.26 10.84
C ALA A 829 16.78 33.56 12.14
N ALA A 830 16.05 32.57 12.67
CA ALA A 830 15.24 32.74 13.87
C ALA A 830 16.06 32.80 15.17
N TRP A 831 17.20 32.12 15.24
CA TRP A 831 18.03 32.04 16.45
C TRP A 831 19.24 32.99 16.41
N CYS A 832 19.29 33.88 15.42
CA CYS A 832 20.34 34.87 15.29
C CYS A 832 20.51 35.60 16.64
N PRO A 833 21.74 35.69 17.18
CA PRO A 833 21.96 36.36 18.45
C PRO A 833 21.63 37.86 18.33
N GLU A 834 20.91 38.40 19.31
CA GLU A 834 20.61 39.84 19.40
C GLU A 834 21.80 40.67 19.97
N GLY A 835 22.94 40.03 20.24
CA GLY A 835 24.17 40.64 20.79
C GLY A 835 25.43 39.80 20.53
N ASP A 836 26.53 40.10 21.23
CA ASP A 836 27.86 39.53 20.94
C ASP A 836 28.05 38.05 21.35
N ASP A 837 27.19 37.51 22.22
CA ASP A 837 27.31 36.16 22.78
C ASP A 837 26.27 35.18 22.21
N PRO A 838 26.65 34.28 21.28
CA PRO A 838 25.74 33.29 20.73
C PRO A 838 25.38 32.18 21.73
N SER A 839 24.12 31.72 21.72
CA SER A 839 23.70 30.58 22.54
C SER A 839 24.43 29.27 22.18
N PRO A 840 24.64 28.32 23.13
CA PRO A 840 25.22 27.01 22.84
C PRO A 840 24.47 26.24 21.75
N GLU A 841 23.14 26.36 21.70
CA GLU A 841 22.30 25.72 20.69
C GLU A 841 22.55 26.31 19.29
N TYR A 842 22.74 27.63 19.17
CA TYR A 842 23.09 28.27 17.90
C TYR A 842 24.47 27.81 17.41
N LEU A 843 25.46 27.73 18.28
CA LEU A 843 26.80 27.23 17.90
C LEU A 843 26.78 25.75 17.49
N ARG A 844 25.94 24.91 18.12
CA ARG A 844 25.69 23.54 17.64
C ARG A 844 25.03 23.52 16.25
N LEU A 845 24.08 24.41 15.99
CA LEU A 845 23.44 24.54 14.69
C LEU A 845 24.47 24.85 13.61
N LEU A 846 25.39 25.79 13.87
CA LEU A 846 26.48 26.13 12.94
C LEU A 846 27.36 24.92 12.60
N ASN A 847 27.76 24.11 13.59
CA ASN A 847 28.53 22.89 13.33
C ASN A 847 27.77 21.85 12.48
N LEU A 848 26.47 21.66 12.74
CA LEU A 848 25.64 20.73 11.95
C LEU A 848 25.46 21.24 10.51
N THR A 849 25.27 22.54 10.34
CA THR A 849 25.17 23.20 9.03
C THR A 849 26.50 23.10 8.27
N ALA A 850 27.62 23.33 8.96
CA ALA A 850 28.96 23.15 8.39
C ALA A 850 29.20 21.70 7.93
N ARG A 851 28.78 20.71 8.74
CA ARG A 851 28.85 19.30 8.35
C ARG A 851 28.01 19.02 7.11
N ALA A 852 26.79 19.57 7.02
CA ALA A 852 25.94 19.39 5.86
C ALA A 852 26.55 19.99 4.59
N HIS A 853 27.04 21.23 4.65
CA HIS A 853 27.76 21.83 3.52
C HIS A 853 29.01 21.06 3.12
N ARG A 854 29.76 20.51 4.09
CA ARG A 854 30.92 19.65 3.79
C ARG A 854 30.51 18.36 3.05
N LEU A 855 29.39 17.76 3.41
CA LEU A 855 28.85 16.58 2.73
C LEU A 855 28.27 16.92 1.33
N ASP A 856 27.83 18.16 1.14
CA ASP A 856 27.32 18.69 -0.13
C ASP A 856 28.44 19.19 -1.07
N GLY A 857 29.69 19.25 -0.60
CA GLY A 857 30.84 19.74 -1.37
C GLY A 857 31.09 21.26 -1.25
N ALA A 858 30.28 21.98 -0.49
CA ALA A 858 30.40 23.41 -0.21
C ALA A 858 31.43 23.69 0.91
N TYR A 859 32.70 23.32 0.67
CA TYR A 859 33.74 23.28 1.71
C TYR A 859 34.11 24.64 2.30
N GLU A 860 34.09 25.72 1.51
CA GLU A 860 34.43 27.06 2.00
C GLU A 860 33.31 27.63 2.89
N GLN A 861 32.04 27.40 2.53
CA GLN A 861 30.90 27.71 3.40
C GLN A 861 30.99 26.90 4.70
N ALA A 862 31.31 25.61 4.61
CA ALA A 862 31.53 24.77 5.78
C ALA A 862 32.65 25.32 6.68
N ARG A 863 33.73 25.85 6.10
CA ARG A 863 34.87 26.42 6.84
C ARG A 863 34.45 27.63 7.66
N GLN A 864 33.77 28.59 7.01
CA GLN A 864 33.32 29.81 7.67
C GLN A 864 32.41 29.50 8.87
N LEU A 865 31.47 28.56 8.69
CA LEU A 865 30.53 28.15 9.72
C LEU A 865 31.20 27.39 10.87
N ALA A 866 32.05 26.41 10.57
CA ALA A 866 32.77 25.63 11.59
C ALA A 866 33.77 26.50 12.36
N GLU A 867 34.43 27.44 11.68
CA GLU A 867 35.33 28.40 12.32
C GLU A 867 34.57 29.35 13.26
N GLN A 868 33.44 29.89 12.81
CA GLN A 868 32.56 30.72 13.64
C GLN A 868 32.08 29.94 14.88
N ALA A 869 31.65 28.69 14.70
CA ALA A 869 31.22 27.82 15.79
C ALA A 869 32.33 27.56 16.81
N LEU A 870 33.54 27.24 16.33
CA LEU A 870 34.70 27.01 17.18
C LEU A 870 35.12 28.26 17.96
N ARG A 871 35.20 29.42 17.31
CA ARG A 871 35.51 30.69 17.99
C ARG A 871 34.44 31.05 19.02
N GLY A 872 33.16 30.80 18.71
CA GLY A 872 32.06 31.00 19.64
C GLY A 872 32.17 30.09 20.86
N HIS A 873 32.38 28.78 20.68
CA HIS A 873 32.52 27.85 21.80
C HIS A 873 33.78 28.11 22.64
N ARG A 874 34.90 28.50 22.03
CA ARG A 874 36.11 28.90 22.77
C ARG A 874 35.86 30.11 23.68
N ARG A 875 35.14 31.13 23.17
CA ARG A 875 34.77 32.31 23.95
C ARG A 875 33.78 31.98 25.07
N LEU A 876 32.73 31.22 24.76
CA LEU A 876 31.64 30.92 25.70
C LEU A 876 31.99 29.87 26.76
N LEU A 877 32.74 28.83 26.40
CA LEU A 877 32.96 27.63 27.21
C LEU A 877 34.44 27.35 27.53
N GLY A 878 35.40 28.05 26.91
CA GLY A 878 36.85 27.84 27.10
C GLY A 878 37.47 26.73 26.22
N PRO A 879 38.82 26.55 26.25
CA PRO A 879 39.56 25.68 25.33
C PRO A 879 39.39 24.17 25.59
N LEU A 880 39.12 23.79 26.84
CA LEU A 880 39.02 22.38 27.24
C LEU A 880 37.58 21.86 27.30
N HIS A 881 36.54 22.70 27.17
CA HIS A 881 35.17 22.18 27.27
C HIS A 881 34.87 21.13 26.17
N PRO A 882 34.23 19.98 26.46
CA PRO A 882 34.00 18.92 25.46
C PRO A 882 33.32 19.39 24.17
N ARG A 883 32.41 20.36 24.26
CA ARG A 883 31.76 20.96 23.06
C ARG A 883 32.71 21.81 22.21
N THR A 884 33.67 22.49 22.84
CA THR A 884 34.73 23.22 22.13
C THR A 884 35.64 22.24 21.40
N LEU A 885 36.03 21.14 22.07
CA LEU A 885 36.87 20.10 21.47
C LEU A 885 36.17 19.41 20.27
N LEU A 886 34.88 19.08 20.40
CA LEU A 886 34.09 18.53 19.29
C LEU A 886 33.92 19.51 18.12
N SER A 887 33.90 20.82 18.41
CA SER A 887 33.88 21.85 17.35
C SER A 887 35.23 21.98 16.67
N ALA A 888 36.32 21.84 17.41
CA ALA A 888 37.68 21.83 16.86
C ALA A 888 37.91 20.59 15.99
N ASP A 889 37.40 19.41 16.41
CA ASP A 889 37.38 18.19 15.60
C ASP A 889 36.59 18.39 14.30
N SER A 890 35.39 18.98 14.39
CA SER A 890 34.56 19.31 13.22
C SER A 890 35.25 20.28 12.26
N TYR A 891 35.92 21.31 12.80
CA TYR A 891 36.72 22.25 12.01
C TYR A 891 37.94 21.57 11.36
N GLY A 892 38.62 20.68 12.09
CA GLY A 892 39.70 19.85 11.56
C GLY A 892 39.24 19.00 10.37
N ALA A 893 38.06 18.40 10.45
CA ALA A 893 37.48 17.66 9.33
C ALA A 893 37.25 18.54 8.08
N VAL A 894 36.76 19.77 8.26
CA VAL A 894 36.60 20.73 7.15
C VAL A 894 37.95 21.15 6.57
N LEU A 895 38.96 21.39 7.41
CA LEU A 895 40.32 21.72 6.95
C LEU A 895 40.92 20.61 6.10
N ARG A 896 40.71 19.34 6.46
CA ARG A 896 41.11 18.21 5.59
C ARG A 896 40.37 18.23 4.26
N SER A 897 39.09 18.60 4.24
CA SER A 897 38.33 18.73 2.99
C SER A 897 38.81 19.83 2.06
N LEU A 898 39.48 20.81 2.63
CA LEU A 898 40.15 21.88 1.90
C LEU A 898 41.63 21.56 1.60
N GLY A 899 42.10 20.34 1.86
CA GLY A 899 43.49 19.97 1.64
C GLY A 899 44.50 20.60 2.61
N ARG A 900 44.03 21.29 3.67
CA ARG A 900 44.87 21.94 4.69
C ARG A 900 45.25 20.95 5.79
N PHE A 901 45.95 19.88 5.42
CA PHE A 901 46.22 18.75 6.32
C PHE A 901 47.06 19.14 7.55
N SER A 902 48.07 19.99 7.38
CA SER A 902 48.90 20.49 8.49
C SER A 902 48.10 21.28 9.53
N ASP A 903 47.16 22.13 9.07
CA ASP A 903 46.30 22.90 9.97
C ASP A 903 45.29 21.99 10.69
N ALA A 904 44.76 20.99 9.98
CA ALA A 904 43.91 19.98 10.58
C ALA A 904 44.67 19.19 11.66
N LEU A 905 45.94 18.84 11.40
CA LEU A 905 46.78 18.09 12.35
C LEU A 905 47.03 18.91 13.62
N PHE A 906 47.25 20.21 13.47
CA PHE A 906 47.39 21.15 14.58
C PHE A 906 46.13 21.23 15.45
N GLN A 907 44.93 21.13 14.86
CA GLN A 907 43.69 21.09 15.64
C GLN A 907 43.43 19.71 16.27
N ALA A 908 43.72 18.61 15.58
CA ALA A 908 43.34 17.26 16.00
C ALA A 908 44.10 16.74 17.24
N ARG A 909 45.37 17.11 17.42
CA ARG A 909 46.19 16.64 18.56
C ARG A 909 45.65 17.09 19.93
N PRO A 910 45.44 18.40 20.17
CA PRO A 910 44.86 18.87 21.44
C PRO A 910 43.44 18.34 21.69
N VAL A 911 42.69 18.05 20.63
CA VAL A 911 41.34 17.46 20.74
C VAL A 911 41.41 16.06 21.34
N LEU A 912 42.27 15.18 20.82
CA LEU A 912 42.41 13.83 21.36
C LEU A 912 42.93 13.86 22.80
N GLU A 913 43.93 14.69 23.09
CA GLU A 913 44.48 14.84 24.45
C GLU A 913 43.40 15.33 25.43
N GLY A 914 42.67 16.38 25.06
CA GLY A 914 41.62 16.96 25.91
C GLY A 914 40.43 16.01 26.12
N LEU A 915 39.96 15.33 25.08
CA LEU A 915 38.86 14.35 25.22
C LEU A 915 39.30 13.11 25.99
N THR A 916 40.56 12.68 25.85
CA THR A 916 41.13 11.60 26.66
C THR A 916 41.17 11.99 28.14
N LEU A 917 41.57 13.23 28.44
CA LEU A 917 41.60 13.74 29.82
C LEU A 917 40.21 13.84 30.45
N LEU A 918 39.20 14.27 29.68
CA LEU A 918 37.88 14.60 30.21
C LEU A 918 36.86 13.46 30.17
N LEU A 919 36.90 12.64 29.11
CA LEU A 919 35.94 11.56 28.87
C LEU A 919 36.58 10.16 28.98
N GLY A 920 37.92 10.10 29.00
CA GLY A 920 38.68 8.86 29.00
C GLY A 920 39.01 8.34 27.60
N PRO A 921 40.06 7.51 27.47
CA PRO A 921 40.52 6.95 26.19
C PRO A 921 39.53 5.97 25.49
N GLN A 922 38.43 5.55 26.14
CA GLN A 922 37.42 4.60 25.60
C GLN A 922 36.09 5.24 25.17
N HIS A 923 35.83 6.50 25.53
CA HIS A 923 34.57 7.17 25.20
C HIS A 923 34.39 7.33 23.68
N SER A 924 33.15 7.25 23.17
CA SER A 924 32.85 7.29 21.73
C SER A 924 33.45 8.50 21.01
N ALA A 925 33.30 9.69 21.61
CA ALA A 925 33.91 10.93 21.12
C ALA A 925 35.45 10.86 21.05
N THR A 926 36.11 10.27 22.06
CA THR A 926 37.57 10.12 22.09
C THR A 926 38.04 9.15 21.01
N VAL A 927 37.33 8.04 20.83
CA VAL A 927 37.61 7.06 19.76
C VAL A 927 37.44 7.69 18.38
N GLN A 928 36.42 8.52 18.18
CA GLN A 928 36.24 9.25 16.92
C GLN A 928 37.38 10.25 16.67
N ALA A 929 37.76 11.02 17.69
CA ALA A 929 38.89 11.96 17.59
C ALA A 929 40.21 11.25 17.29
N GLU A 930 40.42 10.05 17.85
CA GLU A 930 41.58 9.23 17.57
C GLU A 930 41.61 8.75 16.11
N HIS A 931 40.47 8.29 15.59
CA HIS A 931 40.32 7.93 14.16
C HIS A 931 40.61 9.15 13.27
N ASN A 932 40.02 10.30 13.59
CA ASN A 932 40.22 11.54 12.82
C ASN A 932 41.68 12.00 12.86
N LEU A 933 42.36 11.87 14.01
CA LEU A 933 43.77 12.17 14.13
C LEU A 933 44.61 11.21 13.27
N ALA A 934 44.38 9.90 13.34
CA ALA A 934 45.07 8.93 12.49
C ALA A 934 44.90 9.25 11.00
N PHE A 935 43.69 9.63 10.61
CA PHE A 935 43.43 10.01 9.22
C PHE A 935 44.21 11.25 8.82
N THR A 936 44.25 12.25 9.70
CA THR A 936 45.00 13.49 9.47
C THR A 936 46.52 13.26 9.45
N GLU A 937 47.03 12.41 10.34
CA GLU A 937 48.43 11.99 10.38
C GLU A 937 48.83 11.36 9.03
N ALA A 938 48.03 10.42 8.53
CA ALA A 938 48.30 9.76 7.25
C ALA A 938 48.20 10.71 6.03
N LEU A 939 47.21 11.61 5.99
CA LEU A 939 47.11 12.65 4.94
C LEU A 939 48.26 13.67 4.98
N SER A 940 48.90 13.85 6.14
CA SER A 940 50.04 14.75 6.32
C SER A 940 51.39 14.05 6.11
N GLY A 941 51.42 12.83 5.57
CA GLY A 941 52.64 12.05 5.32
C GLY A 941 53.17 11.26 6.53
N ARG A 942 52.46 11.25 7.66
CA ARG A 942 52.84 10.52 8.90
C ARG A 942 52.12 9.17 9.00
N ALA A 943 52.16 8.39 7.92
CA ALA A 943 51.51 7.07 7.88
C ALA A 943 51.99 6.08 8.97
N PRO A 944 53.26 6.08 9.42
CA PRO A 944 53.68 5.22 10.54
C PRO A 944 52.98 5.52 11.87
N ASP A 945 52.80 6.80 12.20
CA ASP A 945 52.09 7.24 13.42
C ASP A 945 50.62 6.78 13.39
N ALA A 946 49.97 7.00 12.24
CA ALA A 946 48.60 6.56 12.00
C ALA A 946 48.47 5.02 12.11
N LEU A 947 49.42 4.27 11.54
CA LEU A 947 49.42 2.81 11.62
C LEU A 947 49.52 2.33 13.07
N ALA A 948 50.46 2.89 13.84
CA ALA A 948 50.66 2.50 15.23
C ALA A 948 49.37 2.71 16.05
N ARG A 949 48.72 3.86 15.87
CA ARG A 949 47.46 4.22 16.55
C ARG A 949 46.31 3.30 16.17
N LEU A 950 46.06 3.13 14.87
CA LEU A 950 44.96 2.30 14.38
C LEU A 950 45.15 0.83 14.72
N LEU A 951 46.37 0.31 14.61
CA LEU A 951 46.69 -1.08 14.92
C LEU A 951 46.58 -1.36 16.43
N ALA A 952 47.02 -0.44 17.28
CA ALA A 952 46.85 -0.55 18.73
C ALA A 952 45.35 -0.60 19.10
N ARG A 953 44.53 0.28 18.49
CA ARG A 953 43.08 0.28 18.70
C ARG A 953 42.41 -0.99 18.17
N PHE A 954 42.78 -1.44 16.97
CA PHE A 954 42.27 -2.66 16.34
C PHE A 954 42.54 -3.89 17.22
N ARG A 955 43.79 -4.05 17.68
CA ARG A 955 44.19 -5.14 18.59
C ARG A 955 43.49 -5.06 19.94
N TYR A 956 43.37 -3.86 20.52
CA TYR A 956 42.63 -3.65 21.76
C TYR A 956 41.16 -4.07 21.61
N ARG A 957 40.50 -3.68 20.52
CA ARG A 957 39.09 -4.06 20.28
C ARG A 957 38.94 -5.55 20.03
N GLN A 958 39.84 -6.18 19.27
CA GLN A 958 39.83 -7.64 19.10
C GLN A 958 40.01 -8.37 20.44
N ALA A 959 40.93 -7.89 21.29
CA ALA A 959 41.18 -8.51 22.60
C ALA A 959 40.00 -8.37 23.58
N VAL A 960 39.24 -7.26 23.51
CA VAL A 960 38.13 -6.98 24.43
C VAL A 960 36.79 -7.52 23.92
N GLY A 961 36.48 -7.32 22.64
CA GLY A 961 35.18 -7.64 22.04
C GLY A 961 35.15 -8.94 21.22
N GLY A 962 36.30 -9.58 21.00
CA GLY A 962 36.45 -10.69 20.06
C GLY A 962 36.51 -10.21 18.61
N GLU A 963 36.70 -11.15 17.68
CA GLU A 963 36.85 -10.83 16.24
C GLU A 963 35.54 -10.37 15.57
N ASP A 964 34.40 -10.69 16.17
CA ASP A 964 33.07 -10.39 15.63
C ASP A 964 32.48 -9.06 16.14
N ASP A 965 33.16 -8.35 17.04
CA ASP A 965 32.73 -7.02 17.51
C ASP A 965 32.74 -6.01 16.34
N PRO A 966 31.59 -5.41 15.97
CA PRO A 966 31.53 -4.39 14.91
C PRO A 966 32.48 -3.21 15.12
N ALA A 967 32.83 -2.89 16.37
CA ALA A 967 33.75 -1.81 16.69
C ALA A 967 35.21 -2.09 16.28
N VAL A 968 35.61 -3.36 16.12
CA VAL A 968 36.92 -3.76 15.56
C VAL A 968 37.06 -3.23 14.14
N TRP A 969 35.99 -3.31 13.37
CA TRP A 969 35.98 -3.10 11.93
C TRP A 969 35.68 -1.65 11.52
N ARG A 970 35.40 -0.75 12.48
CA ARG A 970 34.99 0.64 12.24
C ARG A 970 36.03 1.47 11.46
N SER A 971 37.33 1.17 11.62
CA SER A 971 38.44 1.88 10.96
C SER A 971 39.19 1.00 9.95
N ALA A 972 38.58 -0.11 9.49
CA ALA A 972 39.25 -1.08 8.63
C ALA A 972 39.65 -0.47 7.28
N ASP A 973 38.84 0.42 6.73
CA ASP A 973 39.13 1.15 5.49
C ASP A 973 40.37 2.04 5.63
N LEU A 974 40.44 2.83 6.70
CA LEU A 974 41.56 3.71 6.98
C LEU A 974 42.83 2.91 7.29
N LEU A 975 42.73 1.86 8.09
CA LEU A 975 43.87 0.97 8.40
C LEU A 975 44.39 0.28 7.12
N ALA A 976 43.50 -0.19 6.24
CA ALA A 976 43.85 -0.78 4.96
C ALA A 976 44.54 0.22 4.03
N TRP A 977 44.07 1.47 3.99
CA TRP A 977 44.72 2.53 3.22
C TRP A 977 46.11 2.85 3.77
N VAL A 978 46.26 2.97 5.10
CA VAL A 978 47.58 3.19 5.73
C VAL A 978 48.53 2.02 5.46
N TYR A 979 48.05 0.77 5.47
CA TYR A 979 48.84 -0.38 5.04
C TYR A 979 49.36 -0.21 3.61
N ARG A 980 48.49 0.16 2.65
CA ARG A 980 48.90 0.42 1.26
C ARG A 980 49.90 1.57 1.17
N THR A 981 49.70 2.69 1.86
CA THR A 981 50.64 3.82 1.87
C THR A 981 52.03 3.42 2.34
N LEU A 982 52.14 2.39 3.20
CA LEU A 982 53.41 1.83 3.69
C LEU A 982 53.91 0.61 2.88
N GLY A 983 53.27 0.30 1.74
CA GLY A 983 53.61 -0.83 0.86
C GLY A 983 53.27 -2.21 1.42
N ARG A 984 52.33 -2.30 2.36
CA ARG A 984 51.83 -3.53 3.00
C ARG A 984 50.52 -3.98 2.35
N ASP A 985 50.56 -4.21 1.04
CA ASP A 985 49.35 -4.45 0.22
C ASP A 985 48.65 -5.78 0.56
N ALA A 986 49.41 -6.80 0.98
CA ALA A 986 48.87 -8.10 1.39
C ALA A 986 48.02 -7.98 2.66
N GLU A 987 48.53 -7.33 3.70
CA GLU A 987 47.76 -7.09 4.93
C GLU A 987 46.52 -6.23 4.68
N SER A 988 46.63 -5.27 3.75
CA SER A 988 45.47 -4.50 3.29
C SER A 988 44.43 -5.39 2.61
N GLN A 989 44.84 -6.24 1.66
CA GLN A 989 43.94 -7.18 0.97
C GLN A 989 43.23 -8.12 1.95
N ASP A 990 43.97 -8.71 2.88
CA ASP A 990 43.43 -9.64 3.88
C ASP A 990 42.41 -8.95 4.78
N LEU A 991 42.72 -7.75 5.27
CA LEU A 991 41.81 -6.98 6.12
C LEU A 991 40.50 -6.64 5.39
N LEU A 992 40.57 -6.20 4.13
CA LEU A 992 39.41 -5.82 3.33
C LEU A 992 38.56 -7.04 2.94
N ARG A 993 39.17 -8.19 2.62
CA ARG A 993 38.45 -9.44 2.36
C ARG A 993 37.74 -9.95 3.61
N GLN A 994 38.41 -9.88 4.76
CA GLN A 994 37.82 -10.22 6.04
C GLN A 994 36.62 -9.33 6.40
N TRP A 995 36.71 -8.04 6.10
CA TRP A 995 35.59 -7.12 6.26
C TRP A 995 34.41 -7.49 5.33
N LEU A 996 34.67 -7.72 4.04
CA LEU A 996 33.64 -8.08 3.06
C LEU A 996 32.99 -9.43 3.37
N HIS A 997 33.75 -10.40 3.87
CA HIS A 997 33.21 -11.69 4.30
C HIS A 997 32.20 -11.53 5.45
N ARG A 998 32.47 -10.61 6.40
CA ARG A 998 31.62 -10.36 7.56
C ARG A 998 30.44 -9.43 7.28
N HIS A 999 30.60 -8.47 6.36
CA HIS A 999 29.65 -7.36 6.18
C HIS A 999 29.10 -7.20 4.75
N GLY A 1000 29.46 -8.08 3.82
CA GLY A 1000 29.21 -7.94 2.36
C GLY A 1000 27.75 -7.93 1.90
N GLY A 1001 26.78 -8.18 2.80
CA GLY A 1001 25.35 -8.19 2.48
C GLY A 1001 24.67 -6.81 2.44
N VAL A 1002 25.30 -5.73 2.94
CA VAL A 1002 24.65 -4.41 3.08
C VAL A 1002 25.32 -3.36 2.18
N ALA A 1003 24.54 -2.70 1.32
CA ALA A 1003 25.02 -1.64 0.42
C ALA A 1003 25.20 -0.29 1.15
N THR A 1004 26.39 -0.04 1.71
CA THR A 1004 26.75 1.20 2.42
C THR A 1004 27.88 1.95 1.73
N GLY A 1005 28.06 3.26 2.02
CA GLY A 1005 29.21 4.02 1.53
C GLY A 1005 30.56 3.43 1.96
N THR A 1006 30.61 2.84 3.17
CA THR A 1006 31.79 2.12 3.67
C THR A 1006 32.13 0.93 2.77
N ARG A 1007 31.13 0.16 2.29
CA ARG A 1007 31.36 -0.95 1.36
C ARG A 1007 32.03 -0.48 0.08
N LEU A 1008 31.58 0.63 -0.52
CA LEU A 1008 32.19 1.19 -1.73
C LEU A 1008 33.67 1.52 -1.50
N SER A 1009 33.99 2.10 -0.34
CA SER A 1009 35.37 2.42 0.02
C SER A 1009 36.25 1.18 0.20
N ILE A 1010 35.71 0.15 0.87
CA ILE A 1010 36.39 -1.14 1.08
C ILE A 1010 36.65 -1.86 -0.24
N GLU A 1011 35.66 -1.92 -1.13
CA GLU A 1011 35.80 -2.60 -2.42
C GLU A 1011 36.79 -1.89 -3.34
N ARG A 1012 36.76 -0.56 -3.42
CA ARG A 1012 37.75 0.22 -4.16
C ARG A 1012 39.16 -0.01 -3.61
N GLY A 1013 39.31 0.05 -2.28
CA GLY A 1013 40.60 -0.24 -1.64
C GLY A 1013 41.10 -1.65 -1.95
N LEU A 1014 40.19 -2.62 -2.11
CA LEU A 1014 40.54 -3.99 -2.48
C LEU A 1014 40.99 -4.09 -3.94
N ALA A 1015 40.37 -3.34 -4.85
CA ALA A 1015 40.84 -3.24 -6.24
C ALA A 1015 42.27 -2.68 -6.31
N VAL A 1016 42.56 -1.62 -5.53
CA VAL A 1016 43.93 -1.06 -5.43
C VAL A 1016 44.92 -2.10 -4.88
N SER A 1017 44.58 -2.79 -3.78
CA SER A 1017 45.46 -3.84 -3.23
C SER A 1017 45.69 -4.98 -4.22
N GLU A 1018 44.64 -5.47 -4.89
CA GLU A 1018 44.73 -6.52 -5.92
C GLU A 1018 45.62 -6.09 -7.09
N ARG A 1019 45.47 -4.86 -7.59
CA ARG A 1019 46.31 -4.29 -8.66
C ARG A 1019 47.79 -4.18 -8.24
N ARG A 1020 48.08 -3.66 -7.04
CA ARG A 1020 49.46 -3.48 -6.55
C ARG A 1020 50.18 -4.79 -6.25
N ILE A 1021 49.48 -5.79 -5.70
CA ILE A 1021 50.05 -7.15 -5.50
C ILE A 1021 50.37 -7.78 -6.85
N THR A 1022 49.45 -7.70 -7.80
CA THR A 1022 49.61 -8.25 -9.15
C THR A 1022 50.85 -7.68 -9.83
N TYR A 1023 51.07 -6.36 -9.72
CA TYR A 1023 52.24 -5.68 -10.25
C TYR A 1023 53.56 -6.20 -9.64
N ASN A 1024 53.57 -6.54 -8.35
CA ASN A 1024 54.77 -7.00 -7.65
C ASN A 1024 55.06 -8.51 -7.85
N SER A 1025 54.17 -9.25 -8.52
CA SER A 1025 54.32 -10.69 -8.83
C SER A 1025 54.89 -10.92 -10.24
N ALA A 1026 55.67 -12.00 -10.44
CA ALA A 1026 56.33 -12.27 -11.72
C ALA A 1026 55.33 -12.48 -12.87
N ARG A 1027 55.64 -11.90 -14.05
CA ARG A 1027 54.82 -11.91 -15.28
C ARG A 1027 54.37 -13.34 -15.66
N SER A 1028 53.11 -13.67 -15.35
CA SER A 1028 52.45 -14.94 -15.69
C SER A 1028 51.03 -14.68 -16.20
N HIS A 1029 50.31 -15.71 -16.67
CA HIS A 1029 48.90 -15.59 -17.07
C HIS A 1029 47.99 -15.17 -15.89
N GLU A 1030 48.37 -15.50 -14.65
CA GLU A 1030 47.68 -15.06 -13.43
C GLU A 1030 47.76 -13.54 -13.21
N THR A 1031 48.77 -12.87 -13.79
CA THR A 1031 48.94 -11.42 -13.70
C THR A 1031 47.85 -10.66 -14.47
N VAL A 1032 47.39 -11.18 -15.61
CA VAL A 1032 46.31 -10.55 -16.39
C VAL A 1032 44.98 -10.65 -15.64
N TYR A 1033 44.72 -11.81 -15.04
CA TYR A 1033 43.50 -12.08 -14.27
C TYR A 1033 43.34 -11.13 -13.07
N GLY A 1034 44.43 -10.78 -12.38
CA GLY A 1034 44.41 -9.85 -11.26
C GLY A 1034 43.94 -8.43 -11.64
N TYR A 1035 44.43 -7.91 -12.77
CA TYR A 1035 44.02 -6.59 -13.27
C TYR A 1035 42.60 -6.58 -13.83
N GLU A 1036 42.18 -7.64 -14.53
CA GLU A 1036 40.81 -7.75 -15.04
C GLU A 1036 39.78 -7.78 -13.90
N LYS A 1037 40.10 -8.47 -12.80
CA LYS A 1037 39.27 -8.51 -11.59
C LYS A 1037 39.16 -7.15 -10.90
N ALA A 1038 40.26 -6.41 -10.81
CA ALA A 1038 40.27 -5.04 -10.28
C ALA A 1038 39.42 -4.11 -11.17
N LEU A 1039 39.63 -4.18 -12.50
CA LEU A 1039 38.88 -3.42 -13.50
C LEU A 1039 37.37 -3.67 -13.43
N GLU A 1040 36.95 -4.93 -13.36
CA GLU A 1040 35.52 -5.29 -13.27
C GLU A 1040 34.88 -4.67 -12.03
N ARG A 1041 35.59 -4.74 -10.89
CA ARG A 1041 35.13 -4.15 -9.64
C ARG A 1041 35.02 -2.64 -9.74
N ASP A 1042 36.06 -1.95 -10.20
CA ASP A 1042 36.06 -0.48 -10.30
C ASP A 1042 35.03 0.03 -11.31
N ARG A 1043 34.78 -0.68 -12.42
CA ARG A 1043 33.68 -0.36 -13.35
C ARG A 1043 32.31 -0.45 -12.69
N ARG A 1044 32.06 -1.53 -11.95
CA ARG A 1044 30.82 -1.69 -11.19
C ARG A 1044 30.65 -0.57 -10.16
N LEU A 1045 31.70 -0.27 -9.40
CA LEU A 1045 31.70 0.78 -8.39
C LEU A 1045 31.49 2.18 -8.99
N LEU A 1046 32.08 2.46 -10.15
CA LEU A 1046 31.88 3.72 -10.87
C LEU A 1046 30.43 3.85 -11.33
N ALA A 1047 29.84 2.80 -11.90
CA ALA A 1047 28.43 2.81 -12.31
C ALA A 1047 27.49 3.02 -11.11
N GLU A 1048 27.70 2.29 -10.01
CA GLU A 1048 26.92 2.43 -8.77
C GLU A 1048 27.06 3.84 -8.18
N SER A 1049 28.29 4.36 -8.07
CA SER A 1049 28.56 5.68 -7.51
C SER A 1049 28.01 6.81 -8.39
N THR A 1050 28.14 6.70 -9.71
CA THR A 1050 27.58 7.68 -10.66
C THR A 1050 26.06 7.74 -10.54
N SER A 1051 25.40 6.57 -10.45
CA SER A 1051 23.95 6.51 -10.28
C SER A 1051 23.50 7.08 -8.92
N ARG A 1052 24.29 6.91 -7.86
CA ARG A 1052 23.90 7.26 -6.50
C ARG A 1052 24.23 8.70 -6.13
N PHE A 1053 25.38 9.20 -6.54
CA PHE A 1053 25.94 10.48 -6.12
C PHE A 1053 26.09 11.47 -7.27
N GLY A 1054 26.12 11.01 -8.53
CA GLY A 1054 26.43 11.84 -9.69
C GLY A 1054 27.91 11.79 -10.07
N ALA A 1055 28.22 12.28 -11.27
CA ALA A 1055 29.53 12.12 -11.90
C ALA A 1055 30.67 12.91 -11.22
N ASP A 1056 30.34 14.09 -10.68
CA ASP A 1056 31.33 15.04 -10.16
C ASP A 1056 31.54 14.90 -8.64
N GLN A 1057 30.71 14.14 -7.94
CA GLN A 1057 30.89 13.92 -6.50
C GLN A 1057 32.18 13.15 -6.21
N LEU A 1058 32.87 13.50 -5.12
CA LEU A 1058 34.20 12.98 -4.80
C LEU A 1058 34.24 11.44 -4.75
N GLU A 1059 33.23 10.77 -4.21
CA GLU A 1059 33.21 9.29 -4.17
C GLU A 1059 33.21 8.65 -5.56
N THR A 1060 32.51 9.26 -6.52
CA THR A 1060 32.51 8.83 -7.93
C THR A 1060 33.86 9.10 -8.57
N VAL A 1061 34.42 10.29 -8.33
CA VAL A 1061 35.73 10.70 -8.83
C VAL A 1061 36.84 9.77 -8.34
N ARG A 1062 36.79 9.32 -7.07
CA ARG A 1062 37.74 8.34 -6.52
C ARG A 1062 37.68 6.99 -7.22
N CYS A 1063 36.47 6.53 -7.59
CA CYS A 1063 36.30 5.29 -8.36
C CYS A 1063 36.88 5.46 -9.77
N ARG A 1064 36.60 6.60 -10.42
CA ARG A 1064 37.15 6.95 -11.74
C ARG A 1064 38.68 7.00 -11.73
N PHE A 1065 39.24 7.64 -10.71
CA PHE A 1065 40.68 7.69 -10.50
C PHE A 1065 41.25 6.27 -10.44
N SER A 1066 40.72 5.39 -9.59
CA SER A 1066 41.22 4.01 -9.49
C SER A 1066 41.05 3.23 -10.81
N LEU A 1067 39.91 3.35 -11.49
CA LEU A 1067 39.62 2.70 -12.77
C LEU A 1067 40.67 3.04 -13.85
N ALA A 1068 41.08 4.31 -13.93
CA ALA A 1068 42.10 4.75 -14.89
C ALA A 1068 43.44 4.01 -14.71
N ALA A 1069 43.80 3.64 -13.48
CA ALA A 1069 44.99 2.84 -13.23
C ALA A 1069 44.83 1.38 -13.64
N ASP A 1070 43.64 0.77 -13.49
CA ASP A 1070 43.39 -0.58 -14.00
C ASP A 1070 43.48 -0.63 -15.52
N LEU A 1071 42.89 0.36 -16.20
CA LEU A 1071 42.96 0.49 -17.66
C LEU A 1071 44.42 0.65 -18.14
N HIS A 1072 45.19 1.51 -17.48
CA HIS A 1072 46.60 1.69 -17.80
C HIS A 1072 47.41 0.40 -17.54
N ALA A 1073 47.15 -0.30 -16.43
CA ALA A 1073 47.81 -1.58 -16.10
C ALA A 1073 47.53 -2.68 -17.15
N LEU A 1074 46.37 -2.64 -17.82
CA LEU A 1074 46.01 -3.51 -18.94
C LEU A 1074 46.49 -3.02 -20.31
N GLY A 1075 47.08 -1.82 -20.40
CA GLY A 1075 47.58 -1.24 -21.64
C GLY A 1075 46.58 -0.44 -22.44
N LYS A 1076 45.40 -0.19 -21.88
CA LYS A 1076 44.35 0.63 -22.49
C LYS A 1076 44.62 2.09 -22.19
N HIS A 1077 45.72 2.61 -22.74
CA HIS A 1077 46.27 3.92 -22.39
C HIS A 1077 45.34 5.07 -22.79
N ASP A 1078 44.66 4.97 -23.93
CA ASP A 1078 43.69 5.99 -24.37
C ASP A 1078 42.45 6.05 -23.46
N GLU A 1079 41.90 4.89 -23.08
CA GLU A 1079 40.79 4.82 -22.12
C GLU A 1079 41.22 5.38 -20.75
N ALA A 1080 42.44 5.05 -20.29
CA ALA A 1080 42.98 5.54 -19.03
C ALA A 1080 43.16 7.08 -19.03
N GLU A 1081 43.67 7.64 -20.13
CA GLU A 1081 43.82 9.09 -20.27
C GLU A 1081 42.46 9.78 -20.26
N HIS A 1082 41.46 9.23 -20.96
CA HIS A 1082 40.10 9.77 -20.97
C HIS A 1082 39.51 9.87 -19.56
N GLU A 1083 39.61 8.78 -18.79
CA GLU A 1083 39.11 8.73 -17.41
C GLU A 1083 39.88 9.68 -16.49
N ALA A 1084 41.21 9.79 -16.64
CA ALA A 1084 42.01 10.71 -15.86
C ALA A 1084 41.70 12.18 -16.17
N ARG A 1085 41.48 12.52 -17.44
CA ARG A 1085 41.08 13.88 -17.85
C ARG A 1085 39.74 14.27 -17.24
N GLN A 1086 38.78 13.35 -17.21
CA GLN A 1086 37.49 13.57 -16.55
C GLN A 1086 37.65 13.71 -15.04
N CYS A 1087 38.51 12.90 -14.41
CA CYS A 1087 38.83 13.01 -12.99
C CYS A 1087 39.44 14.38 -12.65
N SER A 1088 40.41 14.87 -13.42
CA SER A 1088 41.04 16.18 -13.21
C SER A 1088 40.03 17.32 -13.28
N ARG A 1089 39.17 17.33 -14.31
CA ARG A 1089 38.10 18.34 -14.46
C ARG A 1089 37.13 18.32 -13.30
N ALA A 1090 36.69 17.13 -12.87
CA ALA A 1090 35.77 17.01 -11.75
C ALA A 1090 36.39 17.56 -10.45
N LEU A 1091 37.64 17.19 -10.13
CA LEU A 1091 38.33 17.69 -8.94
C LEU A 1091 38.56 19.20 -8.98
N GLU A 1092 38.92 19.75 -10.15
CA GLU A 1092 39.09 21.19 -10.32
C GLU A 1092 37.77 21.94 -10.10
N ASN A 1093 36.65 21.40 -10.59
CA ASN A 1093 35.32 21.96 -10.39
C ASN A 1093 34.86 21.87 -8.93
N THR A 1094 35.16 20.77 -8.22
CA THR A 1094 34.63 20.54 -6.86
C THR A 1094 35.52 21.05 -5.74
N LEU A 1095 36.84 20.85 -5.84
CA LEU A 1095 37.81 21.18 -4.80
C LEU A 1095 38.66 22.40 -5.16
N GLY A 1096 38.65 22.82 -6.43
CA GLY A 1096 39.53 23.84 -6.97
C GLY A 1096 40.89 23.28 -7.38
N GLY A 1097 41.51 23.89 -8.38
CA GLY A 1097 42.83 23.50 -8.90
C GLY A 1097 43.98 23.65 -7.88
N TRP A 1098 43.74 24.24 -6.71
CA TRP A 1098 44.72 24.41 -5.63
C TRP A 1098 44.73 23.24 -4.62
N HIS A 1099 43.79 22.30 -4.72
CA HIS A 1099 43.67 21.19 -3.80
C HIS A 1099 44.74 20.11 -4.07
N PRO A 1100 45.37 19.47 -3.06
CA PRO A 1100 46.37 18.43 -3.27
C PRO A 1100 45.91 17.26 -4.16
N TYR A 1101 44.61 16.93 -4.15
CA TYR A 1101 44.05 15.89 -5.02
C TYR A 1101 44.06 16.27 -6.51
N ALA A 1102 43.93 17.56 -6.84
CA ALA A 1102 44.13 18.04 -8.21
C ALA A 1102 45.58 17.78 -8.66
N GLY A 1103 46.55 17.98 -7.75
CA GLY A 1103 47.94 17.61 -7.96
C GLY A 1103 48.11 16.11 -8.22
N LEU A 1104 47.50 15.24 -7.41
CA LEU A 1104 47.53 13.78 -7.63
C LEU A 1104 46.92 13.35 -8.97
N ALA A 1105 45.80 13.97 -9.35
CA ALA A 1105 45.18 13.74 -10.66
C ALA A 1105 46.08 14.22 -11.80
N GLY A 1106 46.73 15.36 -11.64
CA GLY A 1106 47.75 15.84 -12.58
C GLY A 1106 48.93 14.87 -12.73
N VAL A 1107 49.46 14.33 -11.63
CA VAL A 1107 50.54 13.31 -11.68
C VAL A 1107 50.09 12.12 -12.52
N ARG A 1108 48.89 11.58 -12.25
CA ARG A 1108 48.37 10.42 -13.00
C ARG A 1108 48.04 10.74 -14.45
N HIS A 1109 47.44 11.90 -14.72
CA HIS A 1109 47.12 12.32 -16.08
C HIS A 1109 48.40 12.47 -16.90
N GLY A 1110 49.46 13.03 -16.32
CA GLY A 1110 50.80 13.08 -16.93
C GLY A 1110 51.37 11.70 -17.28
N VAL A 1111 51.20 10.69 -16.41
CA VAL A 1111 51.59 9.29 -16.70
C VAL A 1111 50.87 8.76 -17.94
N TYR A 1112 49.56 9.03 -18.06
CA TYR A 1112 48.76 8.48 -19.17
C TYR A 1112 48.95 9.27 -20.48
N LEU A 1113 49.19 10.58 -20.42
CA LEU A 1113 49.63 11.38 -21.56
C LEU A 1113 50.98 10.88 -22.09
N ARG A 1114 51.93 10.58 -21.20
CA ARG A 1114 53.21 9.98 -21.60
C ARG A 1114 53.01 8.61 -22.27
N ALA A 1115 52.13 7.78 -21.74
CA ALA A 1115 51.85 6.43 -22.26
C ALA A 1115 51.18 6.45 -23.65
N THR A 1116 50.43 7.50 -23.97
CA THR A 1116 49.82 7.73 -25.30
C THR A 1116 50.76 8.46 -26.28
N GLY A 1117 51.93 8.90 -25.82
CA GLY A 1117 52.94 9.58 -26.64
C GLY A 1117 52.85 11.11 -26.64
N ALA A 1118 51.90 11.71 -25.91
CA ALA A 1118 51.76 13.16 -25.75
C ALA A 1118 52.77 13.72 -24.73
N VAL A 1119 54.07 13.58 -25.01
CA VAL A 1119 55.16 13.84 -24.05
C VAL A 1119 55.25 15.30 -23.60
N GLU A 1120 55.00 16.26 -24.49
CA GLU A 1120 55.02 17.70 -24.15
C GLU A 1120 53.90 18.08 -23.18
N GLU A 1121 52.67 17.61 -23.45
CA GLU A 1121 51.52 17.80 -22.56
C GLU A 1121 51.73 17.08 -21.22
N ALA A 1122 52.31 15.88 -21.25
CA ALA A 1122 52.66 15.12 -20.05
C ALA A 1122 53.65 15.87 -19.16
N GLU A 1123 54.64 16.54 -19.75
CA GLU A 1123 55.61 17.34 -19.00
C GLU A 1123 54.95 18.56 -18.37
N ALA A 1124 54.20 19.34 -19.15
CA ALA A 1124 53.51 20.53 -18.65
C ALA A 1124 52.60 20.17 -17.47
N THR A 1125 51.82 19.09 -17.62
CA THR A 1125 50.93 18.56 -16.59
C THR A 1125 51.72 18.07 -15.36
N GLY A 1126 52.83 17.34 -15.57
CA GLY A 1126 53.68 16.82 -14.49
C GLY A 1126 54.39 17.91 -13.69
N ARG A 1127 54.90 18.96 -14.35
CA ARG A 1127 55.50 20.13 -13.67
C ARG A 1127 54.48 20.90 -12.84
N ALA A 1128 53.30 21.16 -13.41
CA ALA A 1128 52.22 21.82 -12.68
C ALA A 1128 51.80 21.02 -11.44
N ALA A 1129 51.68 19.70 -11.57
CA ALA A 1129 51.33 18.80 -10.48
C ALA A 1129 52.40 18.77 -9.37
N LEU A 1130 53.68 18.71 -9.73
CA LEU A 1130 54.79 18.75 -8.77
C LEU A 1130 54.80 20.07 -7.98
N ASN A 1131 54.77 21.20 -8.67
CA ASN A 1131 54.77 22.52 -8.03
C ASN A 1131 53.60 22.67 -7.05
N LEU A 1132 52.40 22.23 -7.47
CA LEU A 1132 51.21 22.30 -6.62
C LEU A 1132 51.36 21.44 -5.35
N LEU A 1133 51.91 20.23 -5.46
CA LEU A 1133 52.10 19.35 -4.32
C LEU A 1133 53.20 19.86 -3.37
N GLU A 1134 54.29 20.40 -3.90
CA GLU A 1134 55.35 21.05 -3.12
C GLU A 1134 54.81 22.25 -2.34
N ASP A 1135 54.06 23.14 -3.00
CA ASP A 1135 53.47 24.33 -2.38
C ASP A 1135 52.48 24.00 -1.26
N ARG A 1136 51.71 22.91 -1.41
CA ARG A 1136 50.60 22.58 -0.49
C ARG A 1136 50.99 21.64 0.64
N LEU A 1137 51.89 20.70 0.38
CA LEU A 1137 52.25 19.65 1.34
C LEU A 1137 53.68 19.80 1.88
N GLY A 1138 54.50 20.61 1.21
CA GLY A 1138 55.91 20.76 1.51
C GLY A 1138 56.76 19.62 0.96
N ASP A 1139 58.07 19.86 0.97
CA ASP A 1139 59.09 18.98 0.38
C ASP A 1139 59.31 17.66 1.14
N SER A 1140 58.62 17.39 2.25
CA SER A 1140 58.77 16.13 2.99
C SER A 1140 57.66 15.12 2.69
N HIS A 1141 56.72 15.42 1.80
CA HIS A 1141 55.57 14.55 1.58
C HIS A 1141 55.83 13.45 0.53
N ALA A 1142 55.38 12.22 0.79
CA ALA A 1142 55.58 11.08 -0.12
C ALA A 1142 54.95 11.29 -1.51
N TRP A 1143 53.84 12.02 -1.61
CA TRP A 1143 53.23 12.38 -2.89
C TRP A 1143 54.11 13.30 -3.75
N VAL A 1144 54.96 14.13 -3.14
CA VAL A 1144 55.95 14.93 -3.87
C VAL A 1144 56.99 14.01 -4.51
N SER A 1145 57.47 12.98 -3.81
CA SER A 1145 58.36 11.97 -4.41
C SER A 1145 57.72 11.23 -5.58
N ALA A 1146 56.42 10.93 -5.51
CA ALA A 1146 55.71 10.31 -6.62
C ALA A 1146 55.61 11.23 -7.84
N ALA A 1147 55.32 12.52 -7.62
CA ALA A 1147 55.29 13.53 -8.66
C ALA A 1147 56.66 13.72 -9.32
N GLU A 1148 57.73 13.84 -8.52
CA GLU A 1148 59.11 13.95 -9.03
C GLU A 1148 59.52 12.73 -9.86
N ASN A 1149 59.26 11.52 -9.35
CA ASN A 1149 59.64 10.30 -10.07
C ASN A 1149 58.84 10.12 -11.37
N SER A 1150 57.55 10.47 -11.37
CA SER A 1150 56.73 10.46 -12.60
C SER A 1150 57.23 11.50 -13.61
N LEU A 1151 57.54 12.72 -13.16
CA LEU A 1151 58.10 13.76 -14.03
C LEU A 1151 59.49 13.36 -14.56
N ALA A 1152 60.32 12.71 -13.75
CA ALA A 1152 61.60 12.15 -14.20
C ALA A 1152 61.41 11.17 -15.36
N ALA A 1153 60.41 10.29 -15.28
CA ALA A 1153 60.12 9.34 -16.36
C ALA A 1153 59.63 10.06 -17.63
N THR A 1154 58.87 11.15 -17.49
CA THR A 1154 58.47 12.00 -18.63
C THR A 1154 59.63 12.76 -19.25
N LEU A 1155 60.53 13.33 -18.44
CA LEU A 1155 61.72 14.02 -18.95
C LEU A 1155 62.66 13.06 -19.67
N ALA A 1156 62.81 11.83 -19.16
CA ALA A 1156 63.56 10.78 -19.84
C ALA A 1156 62.92 10.39 -21.18
N ALA A 1157 61.59 10.26 -21.24
CA ALA A 1157 60.86 10.04 -22.50
C ALA A 1157 61.03 11.21 -23.50
N ALA A 1158 61.23 12.43 -22.99
CA ALA A 1158 61.53 13.62 -23.78
C ALA A 1158 63.04 13.79 -24.12
N GLY A 1159 63.90 12.83 -23.75
CA GLY A 1159 65.35 12.89 -24.00
C GLY A 1159 66.18 13.71 -23.00
N ARG A 1160 65.56 14.33 -21.99
CA ARG A 1160 66.24 15.14 -20.94
C ARG A 1160 66.69 14.29 -19.76
N THR A 1161 67.63 13.39 -20.04
CA THR A 1161 68.08 12.36 -19.08
C THR A 1161 68.77 12.96 -17.85
N GLU A 1162 69.54 14.05 -18.00
CA GLU A 1162 70.23 14.70 -16.87
C GLU A 1162 69.24 15.27 -15.85
N GLU A 1163 68.23 16.03 -16.30
CA GLU A 1163 67.16 16.54 -15.43
C GLU A 1163 66.38 15.38 -14.78
N ALA A 1164 66.11 14.32 -15.54
CA ALA A 1164 65.42 13.13 -15.03
C ALA A 1164 66.19 12.45 -13.89
N VAL A 1165 67.51 12.30 -14.00
CA VAL A 1165 68.37 11.73 -12.95
C VAL A 1165 68.27 12.56 -11.66
N VAL A 1166 68.34 13.88 -11.77
CA VAL A 1166 68.26 14.79 -10.61
C VAL A 1166 66.92 14.63 -9.88
N LEU A 1167 65.80 14.58 -10.61
CA LEU A 1167 64.48 14.39 -10.00
C LEU A 1167 64.31 13.00 -9.38
N ALA A 1168 64.75 11.93 -10.07
CA ALA A 1168 64.67 10.58 -9.51
C ALA A 1168 65.53 10.42 -8.25
N GLU A 1169 66.70 11.08 -8.19
CA GLU A 1169 67.56 11.08 -7.01
C GLU A 1169 66.92 11.85 -5.84
N ARG A 1170 66.31 13.02 -6.10
CA ARG A 1170 65.52 13.77 -5.11
C ARG A 1170 64.39 12.90 -4.54
N ALA A 1171 63.63 12.25 -5.41
CA ALA A 1171 62.51 11.40 -5.03
C ALA A 1171 62.97 10.25 -4.12
N LEU A 1172 64.09 9.60 -4.48
CA LEU A 1172 64.68 8.51 -3.71
C LEU A 1172 65.21 8.96 -2.35
N ARG A 1173 65.90 10.11 -2.28
CA ARG A 1173 66.38 10.69 -1.02
C ARG A 1173 65.20 10.96 -0.07
N ARG A 1174 64.16 11.65 -0.55
CA ARG A 1174 62.97 11.92 0.27
C ARG A 1174 62.28 10.64 0.75
N LEU A 1175 62.17 9.61 -0.09
CA LEU A 1175 61.62 8.33 0.36
C LEU A 1175 62.53 7.65 1.40
N ARG A 1176 63.85 7.80 1.35
CA ARG A 1176 64.75 7.29 2.42
C ARG A 1176 64.56 8.05 3.73
N ASP A 1177 64.40 9.37 3.68
CA ASP A 1177 64.17 10.22 4.86
C ASP A 1177 62.84 9.88 5.55
N LEU A 1178 61.86 9.41 4.77
CA LEU A 1178 60.56 8.91 5.26
C LEU A 1178 60.57 7.43 5.71
N ASP A 1179 61.73 6.78 5.72
CA ASP A 1179 61.89 5.32 5.93
C ASP A 1179 61.06 4.46 4.94
N MET A 1180 60.84 4.99 3.74
CA MET A 1180 60.13 4.35 2.63
C MET A 1180 61.07 3.83 1.53
N GLY A 1181 62.37 4.13 1.60
CA GLY A 1181 63.35 3.74 0.59
C GLY A 1181 63.49 2.23 0.37
N HIS A 1182 63.27 1.43 1.42
CA HIS A 1182 63.32 -0.03 1.37
C HIS A 1182 61.97 -0.68 0.97
N ARG A 1183 60.89 0.11 0.94
CA ARG A 1183 59.52 -0.33 0.62
C ARG A 1183 59.34 -0.49 -0.90
N PRO A 1184 58.26 -1.13 -1.38
CA PRO A 1184 58.02 -1.33 -2.81
C PRO A 1184 58.16 -0.05 -3.65
N ASP A 1185 57.58 1.06 -3.20
CA ASP A 1185 57.65 2.34 -3.92
C ASP A 1185 59.09 2.90 -3.93
N GLY A 1186 59.81 2.85 -2.81
CA GLY A 1186 61.22 3.26 -2.74
C GLY A 1186 62.15 2.40 -3.61
N ARG A 1187 61.94 1.09 -3.64
CA ARG A 1187 62.67 0.18 -4.54
C ARG A 1187 62.38 0.48 -6.01
N ARG A 1188 61.15 0.87 -6.34
CA ARG A 1188 60.75 1.27 -7.69
C ARG A 1188 61.47 2.53 -8.13
N VAL A 1189 61.47 3.58 -7.31
CA VAL A 1189 62.22 4.82 -7.58
C VAL A 1189 63.73 4.53 -7.65
N GLY A 1190 64.25 3.66 -6.80
CA GLY A 1190 65.65 3.22 -6.85
C GLY A 1190 66.01 2.49 -8.15
N ALA A 1191 65.14 1.60 -8.63
CA ALA A 1191 65.31 0.91 -9.90
C ALA A 1191 65.25 1.89 -11.08
N HIS A 1192 64.34 2.87 -11.04
CA HIS A 1192 64.25 3.92 -12.05
C HIS A 1192 65.52 4.78 -12.10
N HIS A 1193 66.01 5.24 -10.94
CA HIS A 1193 67.27 5.97 -10.85
C HIS A 1193 68.45 5.16 -11.39
N THR A 1194 68.52 3.87 -11.06
CA THR A 1194 69.56 2.96 -11.58
C THR A 1194 69.46 2.79 -13.09
N TRP A 1195 68.23 2.71 -13.62
CA TRP A 1195 67.99 2.63 -15.06
C TRP A 1195 68.44 3.91 -15.79
N LEU A 1196 68.13 5.09 -15.23
CA LEU A 1196 68.52 6.38 -15.80
C LEU A 1196 70.05 6.58 -15.82
N THR A 1197 70.76 6.07 -14.80
CA THR A 1197 72.21 6.23 -14.65
C THR A 1197 73.05 5.19 -15.40
N SER A 1198 72.47 4.04 -15.76
CA SER A 1198 73.19 2.92 -16.41
C SER A 1198 73.17 2.92 -17.95
N ARG A 1199 72.38 3.77 -18.61
CA ARG A 1199 72.28 3.83 -20.08
C ARG A 1199 72.93 5.09 -20.68
N SER A 1200 73.78 4.89 -21.68
CA SER A 1200 74.17 5.93 -22.64
C SER A 1200 73.03 6.16 -23.64
N THR A 1201 72.28 7.26 -23.45
CA THR A 1201 71.44 7.97 -24.44
C THR A 1201 70.68 7.15 -25.49
N GLY A 1202 69.33 7.06 -25.36
CA GLY A 1202 68.45 6.88 -26.54
C GLY A 1202 67.22 5.98 -26.43
N SER A 1203 67.03 5.17 -25.38
CA SER A 1203 65.80 4.36 -25.24
C SER A 1203 64.83 4.97 -24.22
N ALA A 1204 63.57 5.20 -24.60
CA ALA A 1204 62.54 5.62 -23.65
C ALA A 1204 62.36 4.56 -22.53
N PRO A 1205 62.07 4.98 -21.28
CA PRO A 1205 61.71 4.04 -20.23
C PRO A 1205 60.46 3.24 -20.64
N PRO A 1206 60.33 1.97 -20.22
CA PRO A 1206 59.10 1.22 -20.44
C PRO A 1206 57.92 1.97 -19.81
N ALA A 1207 56.82 2.12 -20.55
CA ALA A 1207 55.69 2.96 -20.17
C ALA A 1207 55.03 2.61 -18.82
N ARG A 1208 55.32 1.42 -18.25
CA ARG A 1208 54.70 0.92 -17.01
C ARG A 1208 55.65 0.75 -15.83
N ASP A 1209 56.98 0.74 -16.02
CA ASP A 1209 57.85 0.02 -15.07
C ASP A 1209 58.24 0.82 -13.81
N PHE A 1210 58.03 2.14 -13.78
CA PHE A 1210 58.62 3.01 -12.74
C PHE A 1210 57.67 3.94 -11.96
N ASP A 1211 56.41 4.13 -12.38
CA ASP A 1211 55.49 5.05 -11.71
C ASP A 1211 54.91 4.48 -10.41
N ILE A 1212 54.61 5.32 -9.43
CA ILE A 1212 53.96 4.91 -8.18
C ILE A 1212 52.44 4.88 -8.39
N ASP A 1213 51.78 3.78 -8.00
CA ASP A 1213 50.32 3.68 -8.02
C ASP A 1213 49.72 4.50 -6.88
N LEU A 1214 49.19 5.68 -7.22
CA LEU A 1214 48.58 6.62 -6.28
C LEU A 1214 47.14 6.23 -5.94
N GLU A 1215 46.58 6.73 -4.84
CA GLU A 1215 45.16 6.56 -4.52
C GLU A 1215 44.60 7.92 -4.05
N LEU A 1216 43.32 8.18 -4.32
CA LEU A 1216 42.60 9.29 -3.68
C LEU A 1216 41.91 8.79 -2.40
N PRO A 1217 42.40 9.15 -1.20
CA PRO A 1217 41.70 8.84 0.04
C PRO A 1217 40.39 9.63 0.16
N GLY A 1218 39.59 9.31 1.18
CA GLY A 1218 38.35 10.03 1.48
C GLY A 1218 38.63 11.43 2.07
N ILE A 1219 37.57 12.17 2.38
CA ILE A 1219 37.65 13.52 2.94
C ILE A 1219 36.68 13.71 4.13
#